data_AF-A0A1Y5SQP5-F1
#
_entry.id   AF-A0A1Y5SQP5-F1
#
_cell.length_a   1.000
_cell.length_b   1.000
_cell.length_c   1.000
_cell.angle_alpha   90.00
_cell.angle_beta   90.00
_cell.angle_gamma   90.00
#
_symmetry.space_group_name_H-M   'P 1'
#
loop_
_entity.id
_entity.type
_entity.pdbx_description
1 polymer ?
#
loop_
_entity_poly.entity_id
_entity_poly.type
_entity_poly.pdbx_seq_one_letter_code
_entity_poly.pdbx_strand_id
1 'polypeptide(L)'
;MTQRPMTRETIRSGLVDAITADRQDEAARLLSGIRSGELVFETWRLVHLYDGLDQAKLSDEMRLNLAHTIIAAIPARYNLVLRITAPILKTHGRDWAQEFLLALQRRIETLAPSLVMGLTQPDDVIIEELLPDQTARYRATPTHALISRAWAAFCDGGPIADADLEALEALREEDYETYMIVERPVRDIRTTRDLRLPWKRRGLGRMIGPLKAAMGLSRWQGWSRANPFALHDSILRRGDLALPLEGVPRIRYTDCLLSFDRVVYQFDRPCPWLLVTGGRSGRLVGAVLPGQGILISLGKSLQYAMKPTNVARTLAAALERRIRQGRLPARAQGYGRKRVIACVAGTENFAHQIWESLPGLERAISDPDLNLPEVLRFYGTEFFGPVETLFPELADCTVEKLPNRGVNRHDLVPQTDILVNLGSKFVTESLLRRINWLSDVDAQKTPRVREIRAGLDGRGPVVWLGARANDKDWTGQFDGFLRIMEAVRARWPEARFLLDGFSYPSGTDRISHRWTGYIEAVNGLIDRLIAAGPAGAVASVSGLTLNEAISTAQWADAYVAPLGTTQHKIGWFTEVEGVIYASESWSDHVNLCRVPGEPLGGVYRNPEVVLGRPAGGNPAQKSLHDNRQNLQSVEVDVEEILRILMAQLDRREARGWSVTTARW
;
A
#
# COMPACT_ATOMS: atom_id res chain seq x y z
N MET A 1 7.08 -40.89 33.96
CA MET A 1 7.80 -41.27 32.72
C MET A 1 7.57 -40.16 31.70
N THR A 2 8.60 -39.40 31.33
CA THR A 2 8.52 -38.40 30.27
C THR A 2 8.60 -39.11 28.92
N GLN A 3 7.53 -39.05 28.12
CA GLN A 3 7.54 -39.61 26.76
C GLN A 3 8.56 -38.86 25.90
N ARG A 4 9.39 -39.60 25.14
CA ARG A 4 10.30 -39.00 24.15
C ARG A 4 9.46 -38.25 23.09
N PRO A 5 9.91 -37.06 22.64
CA PRO A 5 9.24 -36.37 21.55
C PRO A 5 9.24 -37.25 20.30
N MET A 6 8.07 -37.40 19.65
CA MET A 6 7.97 -38.09 18.36
C MET A 6 8.72 -37.27 17.29
N THR A 7 9.43 -37.95 16.39
CA THR A 7 10.08 -37.27 15.25
C THR A 7 9.01 -36.86 14.22
N ARG A 8 9.30 -35.83 13.43
CA ARG A 8 8.38 -35.30 12.42
C ARG A 8 7.91 -36.36 11.42
N GLU A 9 8.79 -37.29 11.06
CA GLU A 9 8.50 -38.35 10.10
C GLU A 9 7.58 -39.43 10.69
N THR A 10 7.73 -39.74 11.99
CA THR A 10 6.81 -40.62 12.71
C THR A 10 5.40 -40.03 12.83
N ILE A 11 5.29 -38.73 13.11
CA ILE A 11 3.99 -38.05 13.15
C ILE A 11 3.32 -38.09 11.77
N ARG A 12 4.08 -37.81 10.70
CA ARG A 12 3.57 -37.83 9.33
C ARG A 12 3.07 -39.21 8.89
N SER A 13 3.89 -40.25 9.05
CA SER A 13 3.49 -41.62 8.68
C SER A 13 2.29 -42.07 9.49
N GLY A 14 2.31 -41.86 10.81
CA GLY A 14 1.20 -42.22 11.68
C GLY A 14 -0.08 -41.49 11.33
N LEU A 15 -0.01 -40.23 10.87
CA LEU A 15 -1.19 -39.48 10.50
C LEU A 15 -1.82 -40.01 9.20
N VAL A 16 -0.99 -40.34 8.20
CA VAL A 16 -1.46 -40.97 6.97
C VAL A 16 -2.11 -42.32 7.26
N ASP A 17 -1.47 -43.14 8.09
CA ASP A 17 -1.99 -44.46 8.47
C ASP A 17 -3.26 -44.37 9.31
N ALA A 18 -3.38 -43.36 10.18
CA ALA A 18 -4.58 -43.12 10.97
C ALA A 18 -5.74 -42.64 10.10
N ILE A 19 -5.50 -41.67 9.20
CA ILE A 19 -6.52 -41.13 8.30
C ILE A 19 -6.99 -42.21 7.31
N THR A 20 -6.07 -42.96 6.71
CA THR A 20 -6.41 -44.00 5.71
C THR A 20 -7.20 -45.15 6.33
N ALA A 21 -6.99 -45.42 7.62
CA ALA A 21 -7.70 -46.46 8.38
C ALA A 21 -8.92 -45.92 9.18
N ASP A 22 -9.33 -44.65 8.98
CA ASP A 22 -10.43 -43.97 9.69
C ASP A 22 -10.31 -44.00 11.23
N ARG A 23 -9.08 -43.94 11.76
CA ARG A 23 -8.76 -43.90 13.19
C ARG A 23 -8.66 -42.45 13.70
N GLN A 24 -9.80 -41.80 13.84
CA GLN A 24 -9.89 -40.36 14.16
C GLN A 24 -9.20 -39.96 15.47
N ASP A 25 -9.32 -40.78 16.52
CA ASP A 25 -8.71 -40.51 17.83
C ASP A 25 -7.17 -40.56 17.78
N GLU A 26 -6.62 -41.42 16.92
CA GLU A 26 -5.18 -41.56 16.74
C GLU A 26 -4.61 -40.37 15.94
N ALA A 27 -5.32 -39.94 14.89
CA ALA A 27 -4.98 -38.72 14.15
C ALA A 27 -5.02 -37.49 15.07
N ALA A 28 -6.06 -37.35 15.90
CA ALA A 28 -6.17 -36.26 16.87
C ALA A 28 -5.03 -36.29 17.90
N ARG A 29 -4.65 -37.46 18.42
CA ARG A 29 -3.49 -37.63 19.32
C ARG A 29 -2.19 -37.20 18.65
N LEU A 30 -1.95 -37.62 17.42
CA LEU A 30 -0.73 -37.29 16.68
C LEU A 30 -0.62 -35.77 16.41
N LEU A 31 -1.74 -35.12 16.06
CA LEU A 31 -1.79 -33.67 15.85
C LEU A 31 -1.58 -32.88 17.15
N SER A 32 -2.10 -33.38 18.28
CA SER A 32 -1.91 -32.75 19.59
C SER A 32 -0.45 -32.75 20.08
N GLY A 33 0.40 -33.61 19.52
CA GLY A 33 1.82 -33.70 19.83
C GLY A 33 2.70 -32.65 19.14
N ILE A 34 2.16 -31.88 18.19
CA ILE A 34 2.90 -30.87 17.41
C ILE A 34 2.97 -29.55 18.19
N ARG A 35 4.17 -28.97 18.35
CA ARG A 35 4.34 -27.67 19.02
C ARG A 35 3.67 -26.57 18.21
N SER A 36 3.05 -25.60 18.88
CA SER A 36 2.18 -24.60 18.24
C SER A 36 2.81 -23.72 17.16
N GLY A 37 4.13 -23.54 17.17
CA GLY A 37 4.85 -22.81 16.12
C GLY A 37 5.09 -23.63 14.85
N GLU A 38 5.15 -24.96 14.95
CA GLU A 38 5.35 -25.88 13.82
C GLU A 38 4.04 -26.19 13.09
N LEU A 39 2.91 -26.01 13.78
CA LEU A 39 1.59 -26.36 13.31
C LEU A 39 1.11 -25.52 12.11
N VAL A 40 1.55 -24.27 11.97
CA VAL A 40 1.22 -23.44 10.78
C VAL A 40 1.89 -24.01 9.51
N PHE A 41 3.13 -24.48 9.64
CA PHE A 41 3.89 -25.07 8.54
C PHE A 41 3.37 -26.48 8.20
N GLU A 42 2.99 -27.26 9.21
CA GLU A 42 2.43 -28.60 9.02
C GLU A 42 0.97 -28.56 8.54
N THR A 43 0.14 -27.58 8.93
CA THR A 43 -1.22 -27.41 8.37
C THR A 43 -1.19 -27.10 6.88
N TRP A 44 -0.24 -26.28 6.43
CA TRP A 44 -0.03 -26.02 5.00
C TRP A 44 0.44 -27.28 4.24
N ARG A 45 1.26 -28.11 4.87
CA ARG A 45 1.65 -29.41 4.31
C ARG A 45 0.54 -30.45 4.35
N LEU A 46 -0.37 -30.42 5.32
CA LEU A 46 -1.56 -31.30 5.37
C LEU A 46 -2.54 -30.99 4.24
N VAL A 47 -2.66 -29.71 3.86
CA VAL A 47 -3.42 -29.30 2.67
C VAL A 47 -2.75 -29.85 1.39
N HIS A 48 -1.42 -29.80 1.28
CA HIS A 48 -0.72 -30.43 0.15
C HIS A 48 -0.68 -31.96 0.20
N LEU A 49 -0.75 -32.55 1.40
CA LEU A 49 -0.90 -33.99 1.58
C LEU A 49 -2.27 -34.43 1.05
N TYR A 50 -3.33 -33.65 1.35
CA TYR A 50 -4.66 -33.82 0.78
C TYR A 50 -4.65 -33.73 -0.75
N ASP A 51 -3.98 -32.71 -1.32
CA ASP A 51 -3.81 -32.59 -2.78
C ASP A 51 -3.06 -33.79 -3.40
N GLY A 52 -2.18 -34.45 -2.62
CA GLY A 52 -1.41 -35.62 -3.05
C GLY A 52 -2.11 -36.97 -2.86
N LEU A 53 -3.27 -37.03 -2.19
CA LEU A 53 -4.06 -38.25 -2.07
C LEU A 53 -4.81 -38.51 -3.38
N ASP A 54 -4.90 -39.78 -3.78
CA ASP A 54 -5.74 -40.22 -4.91
C ASP A 54 -7.21 -40.02 -4.55
N GLN A 55 -7.72 -38.82 -4.88
CA GLN A 55 -9.05 -38.36 -4.50
C GLN A 55 -10.14 -39.34 -4.94
N ALA A 56 -9.95 -40.06 -6.05
CA ALA A 56 -10.89 -41.05 -6.55
C ALA A 56 -11.16 -42.22 -5.57
N LYS A 57 -10.27 -42.44 -4.60
CA LYS A 57 -10.38 -43.53 -3.60
C LYS A 57 -10.97 -43.08 -2.27
N LEU A 58 -11.17 -41.79 -2.06
CA LEU A 58 -11.78 -41.26 -0.85
C LEU A 58 -13.29 -41.13 -1.04
N SER A 59 -14.07 -41.81 -0.19
CA SER A 59 -15.51 -41.58 -0.10
C SER A 59 -15.79 -40.15 0.38
N ASP A 60 -16.98 -39.61 0.07
CA ASP A 60 -17.37 -38.26 0.51
C ASP A 60 -17.31 -38.12 2.04
N GLU A 61 -17.63 -39.20 2.76
CA GLU A 61 -17.53 -39.30 4.22
C GLU A 61 -16.08 -39.23 4.71
N MET A 62 -15.14 -39.93 4.07
CA MET A 62 -13.71 -39.84 4.41
C MET A 62 -13.15 -38.44 4.15
N ARG A 63 -13.58 -37.78 3.06
CA ARG A 63 -13.18 -36.39 2.76
C ARG A 63 -13.72 -35.42 3.81
N LEU A 64 -14.98 -35.60 4.23
CA LEU A 64 -15.60 -34.80 5.27
C LEU A 64 -14.94 -34.99 6.63
N ASN A 65 -14.62 -36.23 7.00
CA ASN A 65 -13.93 -36.55 8.26
C ASN A 65 -12.49 -36.00 8.27
N LEU A 66 -11.78 -36.06 7.14
CA LEU A 66 -10.46 -35.47 7.00
C LEU A 66 -10.50 -33.94 7.11
N ALA A 67 -11.48 -33.30 6.47
CA ALA A 67 -11.74 -31.86 6.62
C ALA A 67 -12.03 -31.48 8.07
N HIS A 68 -12.91 -32.22 8.75
CA HIS A 68 -13.22 -32.01 10.17
C HIS A 68 -11.99 -32.20 11.07
N THR A 69 -11.15 -33.19 10.79
CA THR A 69 -9.91 -33.45 11.54
C THR A 69 -8.90 -32.33 11.35
N ILE A 70 -8.71 -31.84 10.12
CA ILE A 70 -7.85 -30.67 9.83
C ILE A 70 -8.38 -29.44 10.55
N ILE A 71 -9.69 -29.18 10.50
CA ILE A 71 -10.33 -28.06 11.21
C ILE A 71 -10.14 -28.18 12.72
N ALA A 72 -10.33 -29.37 13.28
CA ALA A 72 -10.21 -29.61 14.73
C ALA A 72 -8.78 -29.43 15.24
N ALA A 73 -7.78 -29.61 14.38
CA ALA A 73 -6.37 -29.44 14.71
C ALA A 73 -5.87 -28.00 14.60
N ILE A 74 -6.62 -27.08 13.98
CA ILE A 74 -6.24 -25.66 13.90
C ILE A 74 -6.50 -24.99 15.25
N PRO A 75 -5.49 -24.45 15.96
CA PRO A 75 -5.69 -23.76 17.22
C PRO A 75 -6.49 -22.49 16.97
N ALA A 76 -7.38 -22.17 17.92
CA ALA A 76 -8.33 -21.06 17.84
C ALA A 76 -7.74 -19.67 17.56
N ARG A 77 -6.41 -19.51 17.57
CA ARG A 77 -5.68 -18.24 17.41
C ARG A 77 -5.19 -17.92 15.99
N TYR A 78 -5.44 -18.76 14.98
CA TYR A 78 -4.92 -18.53 13.63
C TYR A 78 -6.01 -18.20 12.59
N ASN A 79 -5.89 -17.04 11.96
CA ASN A 79 -6.66 -16.60 10.78
C ASN A 79 -6.19 -17.34 9.50
N LEU A 80 -6.31 -18.67 9.46
CA LEU A 80 -5.88 -19.52 8.34
C LEU A 80 -7.05 -19.93 7.41
N VAL A 81 -8.20 -19.27 7.52
CA VAL A 81 -9.45 -19.71 6.86
C VAL A 81 -9.44 -19.44 5.34
N LEU A 82 -8.79 -18.36 4.89
CA LEU A 82 -8.89 -17.88 3.49
C LEU A 82 -7.98 -18.61 2.49
N ARG A 83 -6.88 -19.21 2.93
CA ARG A 83 -5.94 -19.90 2.03
C ARG A 83 -6.34 -21.34 1.71
N ILE A 84 -7.15 -21.98 2.56
CA ILE A 84 -7.63 -23.35 2.38
C ILE A 84 -8.90 -23.41 1.53
N THR A 85 -9.75 -22.37 1.60
CA THR A 85 -11.06 -22.36 0.91
C THR A 85 -10.95 -22.16 -0.61
N ALA A 86 -9.95 -21.41 -1.09
CA ALA A 86 -9.85 -21.09 -2.53
C ALA A 86 -9.51 -22.30 -3.43
N PRO A 87 -8.57 -23.20 -3.08
CA PRO A 87 -8.34 -24.44 -3.84
C PRO A 87 -9.55 -25.37 -3.80
N ILE A 88 -10.17 -25.51 -2.63
CA ILE A 88 -11.36 -26.35 -2.39
C ILE A 88 -12.55 -25.91 -3.26
N LEU A 89 -12.84 -24.60 -3.32
CA LEU A 89 -13.91 -24.02 -4.14
C LEU A 89 -13.69 -24.27 -5.63
N LYS A 90 -12.44 -24.39 -6.06
CA LYS A 90 -12.06 -24.64 -7.46
C LYS A 90 -12.31 -26.09 -7.88
N THR A 91 -12.30 -27.03 -6.93
CA THR A 91 -12.30 -28.47 -7.21
C THR A 91 -13.65 -29.16 -6.91
N HIS A 92 -14.45 -28.67 -5.96
CA HIS A 92 -15.59 -29.44 -5.42
C HIS A 92 -16.98 -28.78 -5.51
N GLY A 93 -17.11 -27.65 -6.22
CA GLY A 93 -18.40 -26.97 -6.44
C GLY A 93 -18.94 -26.21 -5.22
N ARG A 94 -20.00 -25.42 -5.43
CA ARG A 94 -20.52 -24.46 -4.43
C ARG A 94 -21.17 -25.14 -3.21
N ASP A 95 -21.87 -26.25 -3.42
CA ASP A 95 -22.69 -26.87 -2.37
C ASP A 95 -21.80 -27.49 -1.27
N TRP A 96 -20.70 -28.13 -1.66
CA TRP A 96 -19.71 -28.68 -0.73
C TRP A 96 -19.00 -27.59 0.09
N ALA A 97 -18.60 -26.49 -0.58
CA ALA A 97 -17.96 -25.37 0.11
C ALA A 97 -18.89 -24.70 1.12
N GLN A 98 -20.19 -24.70 0.85
CA GLN A 98 -21.20 -24.16 1.75
C GLN A 98 -21.35 -25.01 3.02
N GLU A 99 -21.38 -26.35 2.90
CA GLU A 99 -21.41 -27.22 4.07
C GLU A 99 -20.11 -27.15 4.89
N PHE A 100 -18.95 -27.12 4.23
CA PHE A 100 -17.64 -26.95 4.88
C PHE A 100 -17.57 -25.63 5.66
N LEU A 101 -18.01 -24.52 5.06
CA LEU A 101 -18.06 -23.22 5.72
C LEU A 101 -19.03 -23.21 6.91
N LEU A 102 -20.18 -23.88 6.80
CA LEU A 102 -21.15 -24.00 7.89
C LEU A 102 -20.63 -24.87 9.05
N ALA A 103 -19.86 -25.92 8.76
CA ALA A 103 -19.23 -26.75 9.79
C ALA A 103 -18.11 -25.98 10.53
N LEU A 104 -17.28 -25.25 9.77
CA LEU A 104 -16.22 -24.39 10.31
C LEU A 104 -16.81 -23.26 11.18
N GLN A 105 -17.87 -22.61 10.70
CA GLN A 105 -18.58 -21.58 11.44
C GLN A 105 -19.12 -22.10 12.77
N ARG A 106 -19.84 -23.24 12.76
CA ARG A 106 -20.39 -23.87 13.98
C ARG A 106 -19.31 -24.22 15.00
N ARG A 107 -18.12 -24.61 14.55
CA ARG A 107 -16.98 -24.93 15.42
C ARG A 107 -16.33 -23.67 16.03
N ILE A 108 -16.21 -22.59 15.26
CA ILE A 108 -15.73 -21.29 15.75
C ILE A 108 -16.68 -20.74 16.82
N GLU A 109 -17.99 -20.88 16.60
CA GLU A 109 -19.03 -20.46 17.56
C GLU A 109 -18.97 -21.24 18.89
N THR A 110 -18.47 -22.49 18.90
CA THR A 110 -18.38 -23.32 20.12
C THR A 110 -17.10 -23.12 20.92
N LEU A 111 -15.97 -22.76 20.29
CA LEU A 111 -14.67 -22.78 20.95
C LEU A 111 -14.25 -21.45 21.61
N ALA A 112 -14.78 -20.30 21.17
CA ALA A 112 -14.59 -19.01 21.84
C ALA A 112 -15.53 -17.94 21.26
N PRO A 113 -16.60 -17.53 21.97
CA PRO A 113 -17.50 -16.45 21.52
C PRO A 113 -16.79 -15.10 21.30
N SER A 114 -15.60 -14.92 21.89
CA SER A 114 -14.74 -13.74 21.72
C SER A 114 -13.88 -13.75 20.44
N LEU A 115 -13.84 -14.85 19.69
CA LEU A 115 -13.07 -15.01 18.46
C LEU A 115 -13.92 -14.89 17.18
N VAL A 116 -15.21 -14.56 17.31
CA VAL A 116 -16.08 -14.16 16.18
C VAL A 116 -15.80 -12.69 15.79
N MET A 117 -14.52 -12.35 15.63
CA MET A 117 -14.05 -11.16 14.92
C MET A 117 -13.13 -11.66 13.81
N GLY A 118 -13.66 -11.77 12.59
CA GLY A 118 -12.81 -12.05 11.43
C GLY A 118 -13.40 -12.88 10.29
N LEU A 119 -14.63 -13.38 10.39
CA LEU A 119 -15.32 -13.96 9.23
C LEU A 119 -16.10 -12.88 8.47
N THR A 120 -15.38 -11.88 7.94
CA THR A 120 -15.91 -11.07 6.84
C THR A 120 -15.60 -11.79 5.55
N GLN A 121 -16.64 -11.97 4.71
CA GLN A 121 -16.50 -12.40 3.32
C GLN A 121 -15.46 -11.52 2.58
N PRO A 122 -14.84 -12.02 1.49
CA PRO A 122 -13.86 -11.24 0.74
C PRO A 122 -14.50 -9.97 0.15
N ASP A 123 -14.18 -8.82 0.77
CA ASP A 123 -14.50 -7.45 0.37
C ASP A 123 -15.87 -7.30 -0.31
N ASP A 124 -16.93 -7.36 0.49
CA ASP A 124 -18.25 -6.89 0.09
C ASP A 124 -18.18 -5.42 -0.31
N VAL A 125 -19.03 -5.00 -1.27
CA VAL A 125 -19.42 -3.59 -1.36
C VAL A 125 -20.06 -3.25 -0.03
N ILE A 126 -19.29 -2.65 0.87
CA ILE A 126 -19.86 -2.07 2.07
C ILE A 126 -20.53 -0.79 1.59
N ILE A 127 -21.85 -0.83 1.44
CA ILE A 127 -22.63 0.41 1.48
C ILE A 127 -22.54 0.85 2.94
N GLU A 128 -21.42 1.48 3.27
CA GLU A 128 -21.28 2.23 4.49
C GLU A 128 -22.18 3.45 4.31
N GLU A 129 -23.38 3.40 4.88
CA GLU A 129 -23.76 4.61 5.60
C GLU A 129 -22.63 4.84 6.59
N LEU A 130 -22.03 6.03 6.55
CA LEU A 130 -21.07 6.49 7.57
C LEU A 130 -21.58 5.99 8.95
N LEU A 131 -20.68 5.66 9.90
CA LEU A 131 -21.14 5.24 11.24
C LEU A 131 -22.24 6.21 11.72
N PRO A 132 -23.36 5.77 12.33
CA PRO A 132 -24.50 6.63 12.63
C PRO A 132 -24.10 7.98 13.24
N ASP A 133 -23.08 7.99 14.11
CA ASP A 133 -22.51 9.19 14.71
C ASP A 133 -21.69 10.06 13.74
N GLN A 134 -20.89 9.47 12.86
CA GLN A 134 -20.15 10.21 11.83
C GLN A 134 -21.08 10.75 10.74
N THR A 135 -22.07 9.96 10.32
CA THR A 135 -23.15 10.43 9.42
C THR A 135 -23.90 11.57 10.07
N ALA A 136 -24.32 11.42 11.33
CA ALA A 136 -25.08 12.44 12.05
C ALA A 136 -24.25 13.72 12.22
N ARG A 137 -22.98 13.61 12.60
CA ARG A 137 -22.06 14.76 12.71
C ARG A 137 -21.86 15.46 11.37
N TYR A 138 -21.59 14.71 10.31
CA TYR A 138 -21.41 15.28 8.97
C TYR A 138 -22.70 15.95 8.49
N ARG A 139 -23.85 15.27 8.62
CA ARG A 139 -25.17 15.79 8.24
C ARG A 139 -25.59 17.01 9.06
N ALA A 140 -25.15 17.11 10.32
CA ALA A 140 -25.41 18.24 11.19
C ALA A 140 -24.54 19.47 10.87
N THR A 141 -23.52 19.35 10.02
CA THR A 141 -22.73 20.52 9.62
C THR A 141 -23.56 21.43 8.70
N PRO A 142 -23.57 22.76 8.94
CA PRO A 142 -24.22 23.72 8.04
C PRO A 142 -23.73 23.57 6.58
N THR A 143 -22.45 23.26 6.41
CA THR A 143 -21.80 23.00 5.12
C THR A 143 -22.44 21.85 4.36
N HIS A 144 -22.70 20.70 5.00
CA HIS A 144 -23.33 19.57 4.34
C HIS A 144 -24.78 19.89 3.94
N ALA A 145 -25.54 20.56 4.81
CA ALA A 145 -26.91 20.94 4.52
C ALA A 145 -26.98 21.88 3.32
N LEU A 146 -26.10 22.89 3.26
CA LEU A 146 -25.94 23.80 2.12
C LEU A 146 -25.65 23.02 0.81
N ILE A 147 -24.59 22.21 0.81
CA ILE A 147 -24.19 21.43 -0.37
C ILE A 147 -25.32 20.51 -0.84
N SER A 148 -25.96 19.80 0.08
CA SER A 148 -27.04 18.87 -0.24
C SER A 148 -28.24 19.58 -0.85
N ARG A 149 -28.66 20.72 -0.30
CA ARG A 149 -29.77 21.53 -0.85
C ARG A 149 -29.44 22.03 -2.25
N ALA A 150 -28.24 22.57 -2.44
CA ALA A 150 -27.82 23.12 -3.72
C ALA A 150 -27.73 22.02 -4.79
N TRP A 151 -27.22 20.84 -4.44
CA TRP A 151 -27.22 19.67 -5.34
C TRP A 151 -28.63 19.13 -5.63
N ALA A 152 -29.53 19.11 -4.65
CA ALA A 152 -30.92 18.68 -4.87
C ALA A 152 -31.65 19.63 -5.83
N ALA A 153 -31.59 20.94 -5.56
CA ALA A 153 -32.15 21.96 -6.45
C ALA A 153 -31.61 21.83 -7.87
N PHE A 154 -30.30 21.60 -8.00
CA PHE A 154 -29.65 21.34 -9.28
C PHE A 154 -30.18 20.06 -9.96
N CYS A 155 -30.28 18.95 -9.24
CA CYS A 155 -30.76 17.66 -9.78
C CYS A 155 -32.20 17.75 -10.29
N ASP A 156 -33.03 18.56 -9.62
CA ASP A 156 -34.42 18.81 -10.00
C ASP A 156 -34.55 19.79 -11.18
N GLY A 157 -33.42 20.30 -11.68
CA GLY A 157 -33.37 21.31 -12.74
C GLY A 157 -33.81 22.70 -12.26
N GLY A 158 -33.98 22.92 -10.95
CA GLY A 158 -34.29 24.21 -10.36
C GLY A 158 -33.07 25.15 -10.32
N PRO A 159 -33.29 26.47 -10.20
CA PRO A 159 -32.21 27.41 -9.91
C PRO A 159 -31.66 27.14 -8.49
N ILE A 160 -30.35 27.31 -8.32
CA ILE A 160 -29.73 27.35 -6.99
C ILE A 160 -29.93 28.77 -6.46
N ALA A 161 -30.33 28.92 -5.20
CA ALA A 161 -30.55 30.24 -4.61
C ALA A 161 -29.23 31.04 -4.57
N ASP A 162 -29.27 32.34 -4.85
CA ASP A 162 -28.08 33.21 -4.83
C ASP A 162 -27.34 33.16 -3.48
N ALA A 163 -28.08 33.10 -2.37
CA ALA A 163 -27.50 32.93 -1.05
C ALA A 163 -26.75 31.59 -0.86
N ASP A 164 -27.23 30.51 -1.49
CA ASP A 164 -26.52 29.23 -1.47
C ASP A 164 -25.28 29.28 -2.39
N LEU A 165 -25.32 30.03 -3.50
CA LEU A 165 -24.16 30.29 -4.37
C LEU A 165 -23.08 31.08 -3.64
N GLU A 166 -23.43 32.20 -3.02
CA GLU A 166 -22.51 33.02 -2.21
C GLU A 166 -21.88 32.21 -1.08
N ALA A 167 -22.68 31.38 -0.40
CA ALA A 167 -22.17 30.52 0.68
C ALA A 167 -21.22 29.42 0.16
N LEU A 168 -21.45 28.89 -1.05
CA LEU A 168 -20.52 27.96 -1.70
C LEU A 168 -19.21 28.64 -2.10
N GLU A 169 -19.27 29.89 -2.57
CA GLU A 169 -18.08 30.69 -2.87
C GLU A 169 -17.29 31.03 -1.60
N ALA A 170 -17.95 31.34 -0.50
CA ALA A 170 -17.30 31.61 0.79
C ALA A 170 -16.51 30.38 1.31
N LEU A 171 -16.97 29.15 1.04
CA LEU A 171 -16.24 27.92 1.39
C LEU A 171 -14.89 27.79 0.64
N ARG A 172 -14.63 28.60 -0.41
CA ARG A 172 -13.40 28.59 -1.21
C ARG A 172 -12.28 29.42 -0.58
N GLU A 173 -12.62 30.57 0.01
CA GLU A 173 -11.67 31.60 0.44
C GLU A 173 -11.17 31.40 1.87
N GLU A 174 -11.81 30.55 2.67
CA GLU A 174 -11.29 30.18 3.99
C GLU A 174 -10.07 29.24 3.84
N ASP A 175 -8.86 29.79 4.05
CA ASP A 175 -7.61 29.04 4.23
C ASP A 175 -7.73 28.16 5.48
N TYR A 176 -8.29 26.97 5.32
CA TYR A 176 -8.50 26.02 6.40
C TYR A 176 -7.20 25.29 6.77
N GLU A 177 -6.28 25.94 7.49
CA GLU A 177 -5.23 25.24 8.25
C GLU A 177 -5.75 24.70 9.60
N THR A 178 -7.00 24.96 10.00
CA THR A 178 -7.44 24.65 11.37
C THR A 178 -8.85 24.05 11.45
N TYR A 179 -8.96 22.73 11.21
CA TYR A 179 -10.03 21.92 11.81
C TYR A 179 -9.40 20.70 12.47
N MET A 180 -9.32 20.72 13.80
CA MET A 180 -9.03 19.55 14.61
C MET A 180 -10.18 18.54 14.47
N ILE A 181 -9.85 17.32 14.06
CA ILE A 181 -10.73 16.17 14.20
C ILE A 181 -10.40 15.52 15.55
N VAL A 182 -11.38 15.47 16.45
CA VAL A 182 -11.30 14.67 17.66
C VAL A 182 -11.57 13.21 17.27
N GLU A 183 -10.51 12.43 17.12
CA GLU A 183 -10.59 10.97 16.98
C GLU A 183 -10.75 10.34 18.37
N ARG A 184 -11.80 9.54 18.59
CA ARG A 184 -11.86 8.59 19.72
C ARG A 184 -11.74 7.17 19.19
N PRO A 185 -10.92 6.31 19.81
CA PRO A 185 -10.88 4.90 19.45
C PRO A 185 -12.20 4.24 19.84
N VAL A 186 -12.89 3.63 18.88
CA VAL A 186 -14.11 2.85 19.14
C VAL A 186 -13.66 1.46 19.61
N ARG A 187 -13.84 1.17 20.90
CA ARG A 187 -13.86 -0.19 21.43
C ARG A 187 -15.33 -0.65 21.47
N ASP A 188 -15.57 -1.83 20.90
CA ASP A 188 -16.84 -2.57 20.87
C ASP A 188 -18.02 -1.96 20.09
N ILE A 189 -18.30 -2.54 18.92
CA ILE A 189 -19.65 -2.57 18.34
C ILE A 189 -20.04 -4.04 18.18
N ARG A 190 -20.72 -4.58 19.19
CA ARG A 190 -21.42 -5.86 19.09
C ARG A 190 -22.88 -5.60 18.65
N THR A 191 -23.30 -6.44 17.70
CA THR A 191 -24.69 -6.81 17.36
C THR A 191 -25.61 -5.72 16.79
N THR A 192 -25.74 -5.73 15.46
CA THR A 192 -26.80 -5.10 14.64
C THR A 192 -28.22 -5.65 14.87
N ARG A 193 -28.52 -6.27 16.03
CA ARG A 193 -29.87 -6.79 16.31
C ARG A 193 -30.84 -5.73 16.86
N ASP A 194 -30.35 -4.59 17.35
CA ASP A 194 -31.21 -3.59 18.01
C ASP A 194 -31.48 -2.30 17.21
N LEU A 195 -30.97 -2.16 15.98
CA LEU A 195 -31.36 -1.05 15.08
C LEU A 195 -32.62 -1.41 14.29
N ARG A 196 -33.77 -1.47 14.96
CA ARG A 196 -35.08 -1.36 14.31
C ARG A 196 -35.32 0.10 13.90
N LEU A 197 -34.69 0.55 12.81
CA LEU A 197 -34.98 1.86 12.23
C LEU A 197 -36.23 1.79 11.31
N PRO A 198 -37.11 2.81 11.32
CA PRO A 198 -38.43 2.79 10.68
C PRO A 198 -38.40 3.12 9.17
N TRP A 199 -37.51 2.49 8.37
CA TRP A 199 -37.33 2.83 6.94
C TRP A 199 -37.82 1.77 5.95
N LYS A 200 -38.61 0.79 6.39
CA LYS A 200 -39.38 -0.04 5.45
C LYS A 200 -40.64 0.72 5.04
N ARG A 201 -40.57 1.43 3.90
CA ARG A 201 -41.51 1.29 2.75
C ARG A 201 -41.40 2.46 1.77
N ARG A 202 -41.11 2.11 0.50
CA ARG A 202 -41.24 2.88 -0.76
C ARG A 202 -40.06 3.80 -1.12
N GLY A 203 -39.07 3.26 -1.84
CA GLY A 203 -38.11 4.10 -2.58
C GLY A 203 -36.76 3.43 -2.83
N LEU A 204 -36.00 3.20 -1.76
CA LEU A 204 -34.59 2.77 -1.87
C LEU A 204 -34.39 1.46 -2.63
N GLY A 205 -35.23 0.43 -2.40
CA GLY A 205 -35.11 -0.86 -3.10
C GLY A 205 -35.36 -0.79 -4.61
N ARG A 206 -36.17 0.18 -5.08
CA ARG A 206 -36.42 0.42 -6.51
C ARG A 206 -35.35 1.29 -7.17
N MET A 207 -34.53 2.03 -6.40
CA MET A 207 -33.43 2.83 -6.94
C MET A 207 -32.07 2.13 -6.81
N ILE A 208 -31.77 1.53 -5.67
CA ILE A 208 -30.51 0.82 -5.43
C ILE A 208 -30.38 -0.39 -6.34
N GLY A 209 -31.47 -1.09 -6.68
CA GLY A 209 -31.43 -2.19 -7.66
C GLY A 209 -30.94 -1.71 -9.03
N PRO A 210 -31.62 -0.75 -9.67
CA PRO A 210 -31.16 -0.11 -10.91
C PRO A 210 -29.84 0.62 -10.78
N LEU A 211 -29.46 1.19 -9.64
CA LEU A 211 -28.16 1.84 -9.45
C LEU A 211 -27.04 0.80 -9.32
N LYS A 212 -27.23 -0.29 -8.57
CA LYS A 212 -26.29 -1.42 -8.52
C LYS A 212 -26.16 -2.10 -9.90
N ALA A 213 -27.27 -2.21 -10.63
CA ALA A 213 -27.31 -2.73 -12.00
C ALA A 213 -26.68 -1.76 -13.01
N ALA A 214 -27.01 -0.47 -12.96
CA ALA A 214 -26.48 0.61 -13.79
C ALA A 214 -25.10 1.11 -13.35
N MET A 215 -24.54 0.63 -12.24
CA MET A 215 -23.12 0.76 -11.94
C MET A 215 -22.38 -0.56 -12.20
N GLY A 216 -23.10 -1.65 -12.49
CA GLY A 216 -22.52 -2.97 -12.74
C GLY A 216 -21.59 -3.45 -11.61
N LEU A 217 -21.79 -2.99 -10.36
CA LEU A 217 -20.76 -3.00 -9.32
C LEU A 217 -20.13 -4.37 -9.07
N SER A 218 -20.91 -5.46 -9.11
CA SER A 218 -20.41 -6.82 -8.90
C SER A 218 -19.45 -7.29 -10.01
N ARG A 219 -19.73 -6.94 -11.27
CA ARG A 219 -18.83 -7.21 -12.40
C ARG A 219 -17.70 -6.22 -12.47
N TRP A 220 -17.95 -4.98 -12.08
CA TRP A 220 -16.93 -3.95 -12.01
C TRP A 220 -15.89 -4.24 -10.92
N GLN A 221 -16.30 -4.86 -9.81
CA GLN A 221 -15.38 -5.48 -8.85
C GLN A 221 -14.59 -6.62 -9.47
N GLY A 222 -15.20 -7.48 -10.29
CA GLY A 222 -14.47 -8.49 -11.05
C GLY A 222 -13.43 -7.86 -11.99
N TRP A 223 -13.81 -6.77 -12.65
CA TRP A 223 -12.96 -6.03 -13.60
C TRP A 223 -11.81 -5.29 -12.89
N SER A 224 -12.07 -4.63 -11.76
CA SER A 224 -11.05 -3.96 -10.94
C SER A 224 -10.19 -4.94 -10.16
N ARG A 225 -10.70 -6.13 -9.81
CA ARG A 225 -9.90 -7.23 -9.25
C ARG A 225 -8.96 -7.82 -10.30
N ALA A 226 -9.42 -7.96 -11.55
CA ALA A 226 -8.59 -8.46 -12.65
C ALA A 226 -7.55 -7.44 -13.12
N ASN A 227 -7.91 -6.16 -13.20
CA ASN A 227 -7.00 -5.06 -13.49
C ASN A 227 -7.43 -3.79 -12.72
N PRO A 228 -6.79 -3.46 -11.58
CA PRO A 228 -7.15 -2.30 -10.77
C PRO A 228 -6.90 -0.95 -11.47
N PHE A 229 -6.29 -0.97 -12.65
CA PHE A 229 -5.94 0.20 -13.47
C PHE A 229 -6.70 0.26 -14.80
N ALA A 230 -7.67 -0.63 -15.01
CA ALA A 230 -8.39 -0.72 -16.28
C ALA A 230 -9.19 0.56 -16.62
N LEU A 231 -9.57 1.35 -15.60
CA LEU A 231 -10.10 2.70 -15.78
C LEU A 231 -9.08 3.62 -16.47
N HIS A 232 -7.84 3.63 -15.99
CA HIS A 232 -6.76 4.45 -16.55
C HIS A 232 -6.47 4.02 -17.98
N ASP A 233 -6.44 2.71 -18.23
CA ASP A 233 -6.16 2.15 -19.55
C ASP A 233 -7.24 2.53 -20.54
N SER A 234 -8.50 2.48 -20.14
CA SER A 234 -9.61 2.96 -20.95
C SER A 234 -9.39 4.42 -21.38
N ILE A 235 -8.98 5.26 -20.44
CA ILE A 235 -8.77 6.69 -20.69
C ILE A 235 -7.59 6.89 -21.65
N LEU A 236 -6.44 6.26 -21.39
CA LEU A 236 -5.26 6.34 -22.26
C LEU A 236 -5.55 5.83 -23.67
N ARG A 237 -6.28 4.71 -23.81
CA ARG A 237 -6.62 4.13 -25.12
C ARG A 237 -7.55 5.00 -25.95
N ARG A 238 -8.53 5.64 -25.31
CA ARG A 238 -9.69 6.22 -26.00
C ARG A 238 -9.77 7.73 -25.91
N GLY A 239 -9.03 8.35 -25.01
CA GLY A 239 -9.26 9.74 -24.59
C GLY A 239 -10.69 9.96 -24.09
N ASP A 240 -11.30 8.93 -23.49
CA ASP A 240 -12.67 8.97 -22.98
C ASP A 240 -12.85 7.99 -21.83
N LEU A 241 -13.71 8.35 -20.88
CA LEU A 241 -14.18 7.48 -19.83
C LEU A 241 -15.64 7.11 -20.06
N ALA A 242 -15.85 5.88 -20.53
CA ALA A 242 -17.16 5.28 -20.69
C ALA A 242 -17.26 4.03 -19.82
N LEU A 243 -18.18 4.05 -18.86
CA LEU A 243 -18.40 2.91 -17.97
C LEU A 243 -19.20 1.83 -18.72
N PRO A 244 -18.67 0.60 -18.84
CA PRO A 244 -19.37 -0.48 -19.51
C PRO A 244 -20.46 -1.02 -18.58
N LEU A 245 -21.71 -0.75 -18.94
CA LEU A 245 -22.88 -1.21 -18.20
C LEU A 245 -23.68 -2.12 -19.11
N GLU A 246 -23.78 -3.40 -18.76
CA GLU A 246 -24.55 -4.33 -19.57
C GLU A 246 -26.03 -3.92 -19.61
N GLY A 247 -26.60 -3.89 -20.81
CA GLY A 247 -28.00 -3.53 -21.03
C GLY A 247 -28.32 -2.03 -20.90
N VAL A 248 -27.33 -1.18 -20.62
CA VAL A 248 -27.50 0.28 -20.56
C VAL A 248 -26.55 0.93 -21.57
N PRO A 249 -26.97 1.97 -22.31
CA PRO A 249 -26.04 2.77 -23.10
C PRO A 249 -24.85 3.19 -22.25
N ARG A 250 -23.62 3.08 -22.79
CA ARG A 250 -22.39 3.45 -22.09
C ARG A 250 -22.55 4.81 -21.42
N ILE A 251 -22.46 4.84 -20.10
CA ILE A 251 -22.50 6.09 -19.33
C ILE A 251 -21.13 6.73 -19.46
N ARG A 252 -21.09 7.85 -20.19
CA ARG A 252 -19.87 8.65 -20.36
C ARG A 252 -19.78 9.67 -19.25
N TYR A 253 -18.56 9.90 -18.79
CA TYR A 253 -18.29 11.02 -17.91
C TYR A 253 -18.59 12.34 -18.65
N THR A 254 -19.00 13.36 -17.92
CA THR A 254 -19.26 14.68 -18.47
C THR A 254 -18.17 15.66 -18.12
N ASP A 255 -17.53 15.46 -16.96
CA ASP A 255 -16.48 16.33 -16.46
C ASP A 255 -15.51 15.63 -15.53
N CYS A 256 -14.34 16.22 -15.30
CA CYS A 256 -13.42 15.76 -14.27
C CYS A 256 -12.67 16.91 -13.60
N LEU A 257 -12.28 16.70 -12.35
CA LEU A 257 -11.45 17.62 -11.57
C LEU A 257 -10.42 16.85 -10.73
N LEU A 258 -9.33 17.54 -10.37
CA LEU A 258 -8.38 17.05 -9.38
C LEU A 258 -8.74 17.66 -8.02
N SER A 259 -8.77 16.86 -6.96
CA SER A 259 -9.06 17.31 -5.60
C SER A 259 -8.30 16.45 -4.61
N PHE A 260 -7.36 17.02 -3.85
CA PHE A 260 -6.58 16.29 -2.81
C PHE A 260 -5.87 15.02 -3.34
N ASP A 261 -5.19 15.11 -4.49
CA ASP A 261 -4.56 13.98 -5.20
C ASP A 261 -5.57 12.93 -5.70
N ARG A 262 -6.83 13.32 -5.88
CA ARG A 262 -7.92 12.46 -6.36
C ARG A 262 -8.45 13.01 -7.66
N VAL A 263 -8.50 12.18 -8.68
CA VAL A 263 -9.30 12.50 -9.86
C VAL A 263 -10.74 12.12 -9.58
N VAL A 264 -11.63 13.08 -9.76
CA VAL A 264 -13.06 12.95 -9.54
C VAL A 264 -13.73 13.11 -10.89
N TYR A 265 -14.40 12.06 -11.35
CA TYR A 265 -15.15 12.06 -12.60
C TYR A 265 -16.62 12.30 -12.32
N GLN A 266 -17.22 13.28 -12.99
CA GLN A 266 -18.62 13.57 -12.90
C GLN A 266 -19.40 12.86 -14.00
N PHE A 267 -20.59 12.39 -13.65
CA PHE A 267 -21.55 11.78 -14.53
C PHE A 267 -22.91 12.41 -14.30
N ASP A 268 -23.67 12.63 -15.37
CA ASP A 268 -24.94 13.34 -15.29
C ASP A 268 -26.16 12.45 -15.51
N ARG A 269 -25.92 11.18 -15.84
CA ARG A 269 -26.97 10.19 -16.11
C ARG A 269 -26.75 8.92 -15.28
N PRO A 270 -27.85 8.28 -14.85
CA PRO A 270 -29.25 8.74 -14.96
C PRO A 270 -29.58 9.94 -14.06
N CYS A 271 -28.71 10.27 -13.11
CA CYS A 271 -28.72 11.49 -12.31
C CYS A 271 -27.27 11.99 -12.15
N PRO A 272 -27.03 13.18 -11.58
CA PRO A 272 -25.69 13.61 -11.20
C PRO A 272 -25.05 12.70 -10.14
N TRP A 273 -23.83 12.26 -10.39
CA TRP A 273 -23.00 11.53 -9.43
C TRP A 273 -21.51 11.67 -9.75
N LEU A 274 -20.66 11.39 -8.77
CA LEU A 274 -19.21 11.48 -8.86
C LEU A 274 -18.57 10.12 -8.65
N LEU A 275 -17.58 9.76 -9.47
CA LEU A 275 -16.69 8.63 -9.26
C LEU A 275 -15.36 9.16 -8.72
N VAL A 276 -14.93 8.63 -7.58
CA VAL A 276 -13.75 9.10 -6.86
C VAL A 276 -12.65 8.08 -6.99
N THR A 277 -11.52 8.49 -7.56
CA THR A 277 -10.25 7.76 -7.46
C THR A 277 -9.52 8.16 -6.19
N GLY A 278 -8.61 7.35 -5.69
CA GLY A 278 -7.85 7.61 -4.49
C GLY A 278 -6.70 6.66 -4.23
N GLY A 279 -5.98 7.01 -3.17
CA GLY A 279 -4.57 6.67 -3.06
C GLY A 279 -3.74 7.35 -4.16
N ARG A 280 -2.42 7.28 -4.03
CA ARG A 280 -1.53 7.83 -5.06
C ARG A 280 -1.54 6.99 -6.33
N SER A 281 -1.98 5.74 -6.24
CA SER A 281 -2.10 4.85 -7.39
C SER A 281 -3.36 5.08 -8.26
N GLY A 282 -4.16 6.13 -8.01
CA GLY A 282 -5.39 6.43 -8.75
C GLY A 282 -6.49 5.35 -8.66
N ARG A 283 -6.46 4.48 -7.65
CA ARG A 283 -7.43 3.38 -7.53
C ARG A 283 -8.81 3.91 -7.26
N LEU A 284 -9.83 3.22 -7.73
CA LEU A 284 -11.20 3.60 -7.42
C LEU A 284 -11.49 3.36 -5.94
N VAL A 285 -11.92 4.41 -5.25
CA VAL A 285 -12.19 4.35 -3.80
C VAL A 285 -13.68 4.47 -3.47
N GLY A 286 -14.46 5.12 -4.34
CA GLY A 286 -15.87 5.31 -4.07
C GLY A 286 -16.64 6.02 -5.17
N ALA A 287 -17.93 6.18 -4.91
CA ALA A 287 -18.81 7.06 -5.67
C ALA A 287 -19.63 7.93 -4.71
N VAL A 288 -19.98 9.13 -5.15
CA VAL A 288 -20.80 10.08 -4.40
C VAL A 288 -22.04 10.41 -5.20
N LEU A 289 -23.20 10.32 -4.56
CA LEU A 289 -24.52 10.62 -5.10
C LEU A 289 -25.08 11.80 -4.30
N PRO A 290 -24.68 13.04 -4.65
CA PRO A 290 -24.88 14.18 -3.78
C PRO A 290 -26.35 14.56 -3.63
N GLY A 291 -27.15 14.47 -4.70
CA GLY A 291 -28.60 14.72 -4.64
C GLY A 291 -29.35 13.75 -3.72
N GLN A 292 -28.76 12.61 -3.39
CA GLN A 292 -29.33 11.61 -2.48
C GLN A 292 -28.63 11.59 -1.12
N GLY A 293 -27.56 12.37 -0.92
CA GLY A 293 -26.72 12.30 0.27
C GLY A 293 -26.12 10.90 0.51
N ILE A 294 -25.82 10.17 -0.57
CA ILE A 294 -25.27 8.80 -0.51
C ILE A 294 -23.79 8.83 -0.87
N LEU A 295 -22.99 8.18 -0.03
CA LEU A 295 -21.59 7.88 -0.26
C LEU A 295 -21.46 6.36 -0.42
N ILE A 296 -20.82 5.90 -1.50
CA ILE A 296 -20.57 4.47 -1.74
C ILE A 296 -19.07 4.25 -1.62
N SER A 297 -18.65 3.48 -0.61
CA SER A 297 -17.27 3.05 -0.49
C SER A 297 -17.03 1.77 -1.29
N LEU A 298 -15.96 1.74 -2.10
CA LEU A 298 -15.57 0.56 -2.88
C LEU A 298 -14.46 -0.25 -2.18
N GLY A 299 -14.37 -0.15 -0.85
CA GLY A 299 -13.43 -0.87 0.00
C GLY A 299 -13.16 -0.11 1.30
N LYS A 300 -12.16 -0.50 2.08
CA LYS A 300 -11.78 0.24 3.30
C LYS A 300 -11.17 1.61 3.02
N SER A 301 -10.96 1.99 1.75
CA SER A 301 -10.11 3.11 1.34
C SER A 301 -10.80 4.47 1.34
N LEU A 302 -12.13 4.60 1.19
CA LEU A 302 -12.75 5.92 1.02
C LEU A 302 -12.61 6.80 2.27
N GLN A 303 -12.87 6.23 3.45
CA GLN A 303 -12.69 6.92 4.74
C GLN A 303 -11.24 7.37 5.00
N TYR A 304 -10.25 6.62 4.51
CA TYR A 304 -8.84 7.02 4.55
C TYR A 304 -8.47 7.97 3.42
N ALA A 305 -9.17 7.90 2.29
CA ALA A 305 -8.85 8.65 1.08
C ALA A 305 -9.43 10.07 1.11
N MET A 306 -10.60 10.26 1.73
CA MET A 306 -11.24 11.57 1.86
C MET A 306 -11.90 11.73 3.22
N LYS A 307 -11.39 12.68 4.01
CA LYS A 307 -12.09 13.17 5.20
C LYS A 307 -13.46 13.76 4.80
N PRO A 308 -14.49 13.75 5.67
CA PRO A 308 -15.80 14.33 5.35
C PRO A 308 -15.72 15.78 4.85
N THR A 309 -14.78 16.57 5.38
CA THR A 309 -14.48 17.92 4.91
C THR A 309 -13.97 17.95 3.47
N ASN A 310 -13.12 16.99 3.08
CA ASN A 310 -12.63 16.87 1.71
C ASN A 310 -13.76 16.47 0.75
N VAL A 311 -14.64 15.55 1.16
CA VAL A 311 -15.85 15.19 0.39
C VAL A 311 -16.69 16.44 0.13
N ALA A 312 -16.98 17.23 1.18
CA ALA A 312 -17.75 18.45 1.06
C ALA A 312 -17.11 19.46 0.08
N ARG A 313 -15.80 19.69 0.18
CA ARG A 313 -15.07 20.58 -0.74
C ARG A 313 -15.12 20.09 -2.18
N THR A 314 -14.89 18.79 -2.40
CA THR A 314 -15.02 18.17 -3.73
C THR A 314 -16.43 18.37 -4.31
N LEU A 315 -17.47 18.19 -3.50
CA LEU A 315 -18.86 18.40 -3.92
C LEU A 315 -19.16 19.86 -4.24
N ALA A 316 -18.66 20.80 -3.45
CA ALA A 316 -18.82 22.23 -3.69
C ALA A 316 -18.15 22.64 -5.01
N ALA A 317 -16.90 22.22 -5.23
CA ALA A 317 -16.17 22.53 -6.45
C ALA A 317 -16.79 21.91 -7.71
N ALA A 318 -17.28 20.67 -7.63
CA ALA A 318 -18.00 20.04 -8.72
C ALA A 318 -19.30 20.80 -9.06
N LEU A 319 -20.03 21.26 -8.04
CA LEU A 319 -21.26 22.03 -8.22
C LEU A 319 -21.01 23.41 -8.83
N GLU A 320 -20.05 24.17 -8.27
CA GLU A 320 -19.64 25.49 -8.77
C GLU A 320 -19.23 25.43 -10.24
N ARG A 321 -18.40 24.45 -10.59
CA ARG A 321 -17.97 24.20 -11.95
C ARG A 321 -19.15 23.96 -12.88
N ARG A 322 -20.14 23.22 -12.41
CA ARG A 322 -21.37 22.94 -13.16
C ARG A 322 -22.25 24.17 -13.33
N ILE A 323 -22.37 25.00 -12.29
CA ILE A 323 -23.10 26.28 -12.36
C ILE A 323 -22.47 27.18 -13.43
N ARG A 324 -21.14 27.31 -13.43
CA ARG A 324 -20.41 28.13 -14.43
C ARG A 324 -20.60 27.65 -15.86
N GLN A 325 -20.76 26.35 -16.05
CA GLN A 325 -21.02 25.75 -17.36
C GLN A 325 -22.47 25.95 -17.84
N GLY A 326 -23.36 26.42 -16.97
CA GLY A 326 -24.78 26.56 -17.24
C GLY A 326 -25.52 25.21 -17.33
N ARG A 327 -26.80 25.25 -17.72
CA ARG A 327 -27.53 24.03 -18.08
C ARG A 327 -26.84 23.41 -19.28
N LEU A 328 -26.26 22.22 -19.09
CA LEU A 328 -25.65 21.45 -20.19
C LEU A 328 -26.63 21.39 -21.37
N PRO A 329 -26.16 21.63 -22.61
CA PRO A 329 -27.00 21.45 -23.78
C PRO A 329 -27.65 20.06 -23.70
N ALA A 330 -28.98 20.00 -23.91
CA ALA A 330 -29.80 18.79 -23.73
C ALA A 330 -29.36 17.58 -24.58
N ARG A 331 -28.35 17.74 -25.44
CA ARG A 331 -27.65 16.69 -26.17
C ARG A 331 -26.15 16.92 -26.08
N ALA A 332 -25.48 16.17 -25.20
CA ALA A 332 -24.08 15.80 -25.33
C ALA A 332 -23.86 14.97 -26.61
N GLN A 333 -24.15 15.55 -27.78
CA GLN A 333 -23.91 14.96 -29.08
C GLN A 333 -22.44 15.20 -29.42
N GLY A 334 -21.63 14.16 -29.23
CA GLY A 334 -20.28 14.08 -29.77
C GLY A 334 -19.21 14.75 -28.92
N TYR A 335 -18.96 14.27 -27.71
CA TYR A 335 -17.62 14.44 -27.17
C TYR A 335 -16.70 13.55 -28.00
N GLY A 336 -15.98 14.16 -28.94
CA GLY A 336 -14.85 13.55 -29.61
C GLY A 336 -13.79 13.11 -28.59
N ARG A 337 -12.69 12.52 -29.09
CA ARG A 337 -11.54 12.19 -28.24
C ARG A 337 -11.12 13.44 -27.45
N LYS A 338 -11.08 13.33 -26.13
CA LYS A 338 -10.57 14.37 -25.24
C LYS A 338 -9.04 14.27 -25.19
N ARG A 339 -8.38 15.40 -24.92
CA ARG A 339 -6.94 15.42 -24.64
C ARG A 339 -6.69 14.79 -23.27
N VAL A 340 -5.82 13.79 -23.19
CA VAL A 340 -5.49 13.10 -21.94
C VAL A 340 -4.39 13.86 -21.21
N ILE A 341 -4.70 14.22 -19.97
CA ILE A 341 -3.75 14.79 -19.01
C ILE A 341 -3.48 13.74 -17.94
N ALA A 342 -2.27 13.21 -17.93
CA ALA A 342 -1.80 12.36 -16.86
C ALA A 342 -1.33 13.22 -15.67
N CYS A 343 -1.63 12.78 -14.46
CA CYS A 343 -1.11 13.36 -13.23
C CYS A 343 -0.23 12.33 -12.52
N VAL A 344 0.94 12.79 -12.05
CA VAL A 344 1.79 12.09 -11.10
C VAL A 344 1.66 12.83 -9.78
N ALA A 345 0.96 12.21 -8.83
CA ALA A 345 0.65 12.81 -7.53
C ALA A 345 1.92 13.20 -6.76
N GLY A 346 1.82 14.30 -6.01
CA GLY A 346 2.90 14.81 -5.19
C GLY A 346 3.17 13.90 -4.01
N THR A 347 4.32 13.22 -4.01
CA THR A 347 4.73 12.37 -2.88
C THR A 347 5.84 13.07 -2.09
N GLU A 348 5.78 12.95 -0.78
CA GLU A 348 6.81 13.52 0.12
C GLU A 348 7.94 12.52 0.42
N ASN A 349 7.87 11.31 -0.15
CA ASN A 349 8.84 10.25 0.09
C ASN A 349 8.97 9.41 -1.18
N PHE A 350 10.22 9.25 -1.65
CA PHE A 350 10.52 8.54 -2.90
C PHE A 350 9.91 7.15 -2.97
N ALA A 351 9.78 6.45 -1.83
CA ALA A 351 9.24 5.10 -1.77
C ALA A 351 7.82 5.05 -2.33
N HIS A 352 7.02 6.10 -2.10
CA HIS A 352 5.69 6.22 -2.67
C HIS A 352 5.71 6.63 -4.14
N GLN A 353 6.68 7.44 -4.58
CA GLN A 353 6.84 7.77 -5.99
C GLN A 353 7.16 6.51 -6.81
N ILE A 354 8.14 5.70 -6.37
CA ILE A 354 8.49 4.45 -7.06
C ILE A 354 7.45 3.35 -6.87
N TRP A 355 6.75 3.29 -5.73
CA TRP A 355 5.73 2.27 -5.55
C TRP A 355 4.42 2.59 -6.27
N GLU A 356 3.96 3.84 -6.17
CA GLU A 356 2.59 4.19 -6.51
C GLU A 356 2.45 4.91 -7.84
N SER A 357 3.44 5.72 -8.25
CA SER A 357 3.31 6.63 -9.39
C SER A 357 4.12 6.22 -10.61
N LEU A 358 5.45 6.09 -10.50
CA LEU A 358 6.32 5.77 -11.63
C LEU A 358 5.97 4.44 -12.33
N PRO A 359 5.54 3.39 -11.61
CA PRO A 359 5.04 2.17 -12.24
C PRO A 359 3.81 2.38 -13.13
N GLY A 360 2.97 3.38 -12.81
CA GLY A 360 1.82 3.72 -13.63
C GLY A 360 2.24 4.29 -14.99
N LEU A 361 3.31 5.09 -14.97
CA LEU A 361 3.92 5.71 -16.15
C LEU A 361 4.69 4.69 -16.99
N GLU A 362 5.55 3.87 -16.36
CA GLU A 362 6.26 2.76 -17.02
C GLU A 362 5.30 1.84 -17.76
N ARG A 363 4.17 1.51 -17.12
CA ARG A 363 3.12 0.68 -17.70
C ARG A 363 2.44 1.35 -18.90
N ALA A 364 2.17 2.65 -18.83
CA ALA A 364 1.60 3.40 -19.95
C ALA A 364 2.56 3.46 -21.15
N ILE A 365 3.88 3.48 -20.89
CA ILE A 365 4.92 3.48 -21.92
C ILE A 365 5.15 2.09 -22.51
N SER A 366 5.11 1.05 -21.66
CA SER A 366 5.48 -0.31 -22.06
C SER A 366 4.36 -1.10 -22.75
N ASP A 367 3.10 -0.68 -22.57
CA ASP A 367 1.95 -1.33 -23.19
C ASP A 367 1.63 -0.67 -24.55
N PRO A 368 1.89 -1.35 -25.68
CA PRO A 368 1.70 -0.78 -27.02
C PRO A 368 0.23 -0.50 -27.35
N ASP A 369 -0.71 -1.05 -26.59
CA ASP A 369 -2.13 -0.75 -26.78
C ASP A 369 -2.53 0.58 -26.12
N LEU A 370 -1.71 1.16 -25.25
CA LEU A 370 -1.98 2.43 -24.56
C LEU A 370 -1.36 3.60 -25.32
N ASN A 371 -2.09 4.70 -25.44
CA ASN A 371 -1.49 5.95 -25.91
C ASN A 371 -0.81 6.66 -24.74
N LEU A 372 0.33 7.29 -25.00
CA LEU A 372 0.92 8.23 -24.07
C LEU A 372 0.00 9.44 -23.85
N PRO A 373 0.01 10.04 -22.65
CA PRO A 373 -0.74 11.25 -22.41
C PRO A 373 -0.18 12.42 -23.24
N GLU A 374 -1.03 13.32 -23.71
CA GLU A 374 -0.59 14.53 -24.41
C GLU A 374 0.07 15.53 -23.43
N VAL A 375 -0.35 15.52 -22.17
CA VAL A 375 0.23 16.35 -21.09
C VAL A 375 0.50 15.49 -19.85
N LEU A 376 1.70 15.60 -19.28
CA LEU A 376 2.05 15.03 -17.99
C LEU A 376 2.22 16.13 -16.96
N ARG A 377 1.30 16.19 -16.00
CA ARG A 377 1.41 17.04 -14.81
C ARG A 377 2.14 16.31 -13.71
N PHE A 378 3.36 16.76 -13.44
CA PHE A 378 4.19 16.22 -12.38
C PHE A 378 4.13 17.15 -11.16
N TYR A 379 3.52 16.68 -10.07
CA TYR A 379 3.40 17.47 -8.85
C TYR A 379 4.52 17.12 -7.86
N GLY A 380 5.12 18.15 -7.25
CA GLY A 380 6.00 17.97 -6.10
C GLY A 380 7.47 17.68 -6.43
N THR A 381 8.02 16.63 -5.82
CA THR A 381 9.46 16.36 -5.78
C THR A 381 9.88 15.29 -6.80
N GLU A 382 10.95 15.58 -7.53
CA GLU A 382 11.57 14.66 -8.49
C GLU A 382 12.71 13.91 -7.81
N PHE A 383 12.40 12.79 -7.13
CA PHE A 383 13.40 12.10 -6.32
C PHE A 383 14.51 11.45 -7.14
N PHE A 384 14.18 10.94 -8.33
CA PHE A 384 15.10 10.20 -9.21
C PHE A 384 15.66 11.07 -10.35
N GLY A 385 15.55 12.40 -10.25
CA GLY A 385 15.88 13.33 -11.33
C GLY A 385 14.66 13.68 -12.19
N PRO A 386 14.86 14.51 -13.23
CA PRO A 386 13.78 14.95 -14.11
C PRO A 386 13.04 13.77 -14.74
N VAL A 387 11.70 13.79 -14.73
CA VAL A 387 10.90 12.65 -15.22
C VAL A 387 11.15 12.38 -16.70
N GLU A 388 11.40 13.42 -17.50
CA GLU A 388 11.77 13.34 -18.91
C GLU A 388 13.12 12.65 -19.15
N THR A 389 14.04 12.71 -18.17
CA THR A 389 15.32 11.99 -18.25
C THR A 389 15.12 10.50 -17.96
N LEU A 390 14.22 10.17 -17.04
CA LEU A 390 13.91 8.78 -16.68
C LEU A 390 13.06 8.09 -17.76
N PHE A 391 12.19 8.84 -18.44
CA PHE A 391 11.29 8.39 -19.48
C PHE A 391 11.46 9.24 -20.75
N PRO A 392 12.52 9.02 -21.53
CA PRO A 392 12.74 9.76 -22.78
C PRO A 392 11.62 9.56 -23.82
N GLU A 393 10.79 8.51 -23.68
CA GLU A 393 9.59 8.28 -24.47
C GLU A 393 8.54 9.40 -24.34
N LEU A 394 8.68 10.26 -23.33
CA LEU A 394 7.84 11.44 -23.12
C LEU A 394 8.30 12.67 -23.93
N ALA A 395 9.23 12.53 -24.88
CA ALA A 395 9.74 13.66 -25.68
C ALA A 395 8.62 14.44 -26.40
N ASP A 396 7.56 13.76 -26.84
CA ASP A 396 6.39 14.37 -27.50
C ASP A 396 5.27 14.76 -26.51
N CYS A 397 5.45 14.48 -25.21
CA CYS A 397 4.51 14.83 -24.16
C CYS A 397 4.87 16.20 -23.57
N THR A 398 3.87 17.07 -23.36
CA THR A 398 4.10 18.30 -22.61
C THR A 398 4.22 18.00 -21.12
N VAL A 399 5.42 18.14 -20.55
CA VAL A 399 5.66 17.93 -19.11
C VAL A 399 5.49 19.24 -18.35
N GLU A 400 4.44 19.33 -17.53
CA GLU A 400 4.14 20.46 -16.64
C GLU A 400 4.60 20.14 -15.21
N LYS A 401 5.64 20.85 -14.72
CA LYS A 401 6.13 20.71 -13.34
C LYS A 401 5.39 21.67 -12.42
N LEU A 402 4.56 21.12 -11.54
CA LEU A 402 3.65 21.89 -10.69
C LEU A 402 4.08 21.82 -9.21
N PRO A 403 3.88 22.91 -8.44
CA PRO A 403 4.15 22.88 -7.01
C PRO A 403 3.20 21.90 -6.31
N ASN A 404 3.64 21.33 -5.18
CA ASN A 404 2.82 20.41 -4.37
C ASN A 404 1.52 21.07 -3.81
N ARG A 405 1.39 22.41 -3.94
CA ARG A 405 0.20 23.16 -3.54
C ARG A 405 -1.00 22.97 -4.48
N GLY A 406 -0.78 22.66 -5.76
CA GLY A 406 -1.85 22.50 -6.76
C GLY A 406 -2.81 21.35 -6.43
N VAL A 407 -2.28 20.31 -5.79
CA VAL A 407 -3.02 19.15 -5.28
C VAL A 407 -4.13 19.50 -4.29
N ASN A 408 -3.92 20.55 -3.47
CA ASN A 408 -4.87 20.97 -2.45
C ASN A 408 -5.95 21.92 -2.99
N ARG A 409 -5.83 22.35 -4.25
CA ARG A 409 -6.82 23.16 -4.94
C ARG A 409 -7.58 22.32 -5.94
N HIS A 410 -8.82 22.73 -6.22
CA HIS A 410 -9.62 22.11 -7.26
C HIS A 410 -9.08 22.59 -8.62
N ASP A 411 -8.09 21.88 -9.17
CA ASP A 411 -7.56 22.22 -10.50
C ASP A 411 -8.68 21.97 -11.53
N LEU A 412 -9.22 23.07 -12.05
CA LEU A 412 -10.23 23.07 -13.10
C LEU A 412 -9.55 22.70 -14.42
N VAL A 413 -9.89 21.54 -14.95
CA VAL A 413 -9.38 21.07 -16.25
C VAL A 413 -10.35 21.49 -17.35
N PRO A 414 -9.91 21.95 -18.54
CA PRO A 414 -10.84 22.25 -19.63
C PRO A 414 -11.77 21.08 -19.96
N GLN A 415 -13.01 21.36 -20.39
CA GLN A 415 -13.96 20.28 -20.75
C GLN A 415 -13.49 19.44 -21.96
N THR A 416 -12.56 19.98 -22.75
CA THR A 416 -11.87 19.29 -23.87
C THR A 416 -10.86 18.25 -23.42
N ASP A 417 -10.57 18.21 -22.11
CA ASP A 417 -9.51 17.40 -21.55
C ASP A 417 -10.09 16.33 -20.60
N ILE A 418 -9.29 15.31 -20.30
CA ILE A 418 -9.59 14.27 -19.32
C ILE A 418 -8.37 14.04 -18.42
N LEU A 419 -8.60 14.05 -17.11
CA LEU A 419 -7.56 13.72 -16.14
C LEU A 419 -7.47 12.21 -15.91
N VAL A 420 -6.25 11.72 -15.73
CA VAL A 420 -5.97 10.38 -15.22
C VAL A 420 -4.81 10.44 -14.23
N ASN A 421 -5.00 9.88 -13.04
CA ASN A 421 -3.90 9.74 -12.08
C ASN A 421 -3.17 8.43 -12.38
N LEU A 422 -2.02 8.52 -13.06
CA LEU A 422 -1.28 7.32 -13.45
C LEU A 422 -0.66 6.71 -12.21
N GLY A 423 -1.11 5.50 -11.90
CA GLY A 423 -0.60 4.77 -10.77
C GLY A 423 -0.52 3.28 -11.03
N SER A 424 0.38 2.64 -10.31
CA SER A 424 0.46 1.18 -10.22
C SER A 424 0.90 0.78 -8.81
N LYS A 425 1.06 -0.52 -8.55
CA LYS A 425 1.69 -1.05 -7.32
C LYS A 425 2.74 -2.12 -7.63
N PHE A 426 3.14 -2.20 -8.89
CA PHE A 426 4.04 -3.22 -9.41
C PHE A 426 5.28 -2.55 -9.97
N VAL A 427 6.36 -2.53 -9.19
CA VAL A 427 7.64 -1.97 -9.65
C VAL A 427 8.27 -2.99 -10.60
N THR A 428 8.38 -2.65 -11.88
CA THR A 428 8.95 -3.56 -12.89
C THR A 428 10.48 -3.56 -12.81
N GLU A 429 11.10 -4.65 -13.25
CA GLU A 429 12.56 -4.72 -13.41
C GLU A 429 13.07 -3.69 -14.42
N SER A 430 12.32 -3.41 -15.48
CA SER A 430 12.66 -2.36 -16.45
C SER A 430 12.73 -0.97 -15.81
N LEU A 431 11.79 -0.62 -14.93
CA LEU A 431 11.82 0.64 -14.18
C LEU A 431 13.02 0.70 -13.24
N LEU A 432 13.31 -0.38 -12.52
CA LEU A 432 14.47 -0.44 -11.62
C LEU A 432 15.79 -0.31 -12.38
N ARG A 433 15.92 -0.96 -13.56
CA ARG A 433 17.08 -0.79 -14.44
C ARG A 433 17.25 0.63 -14.93
N ARG A 434 16.18 1.32 -15.34
CA ARG A 434 16.24 2.74 -15.73
C ARG A 434 16.74 3.61 -14.59
N ILE A 435 16.21 3.42 -13.38
CA ILE A 435 16.60 4.19 -12.20
C ILE A 435 18.06 3.90 -11.83
N ASN A 436 18.48 2.63 -11.83
CA ASN A 436 19.87 2.25 -11.54
C ASN A 436 20.85 2.81 -12.57
N TRP A 437 20.51 2.74 -13.86
CA TRP A 437 21.32 3.34 -14.92
C TRP A 437 21.49 4.85 -14.72
N LEU A 438 20.39 5.57 -14.48
CA LEU A 438 20.44 7.01 -14.25
C LEU A 438 21.23 7.34 -12.97
N SER A 439 21.06 6.52 -11.93
CA SER A 439 21.79 6.62 -10.67
C SER A 439 23.29 6.51 -10.88
N ASP A 440 23.74 5.56 -11.69
CA ASP A 440 25.15 5.37 -12.02
C ASP A 440 25.72 6.50 -12.87
N VAL A 441 24.93 7.03 -13.81
CA VAL A 441 25.31 8.19 -14.63
C VAL A 441 25.52 9.43 -13.76
N ASP A 442 24.63 9.69 -12.79
CA ASP A 442 24.75 10.84 -11.90
C ASP A 442 25.90 10.68 -10.90
N ALA A 443 26.03 9.50 -10.29
CA ALA A 443 27.10 9.17 -9.36
C ALA A 443 28.51 9.38 -9.94
N GLN A 444 28.72 9.08 -11.23
CA GLN A 444 30.01 9.27 -11.89
C GLN A 444 30.46 10.74 -12.01
N LYS A 445 29.49 11.67 -11.98
CA LYS A 445 29.75 13.11 -12.08
C LYS A 445 30.19 13.71 -10.75
N THR A 446 29.92 13.03 -9.63
CA THR A 446 30.08 13.60 -8.29
C THR A 446 31.43 13.25 -7.65
N PRO A 447 32.30 14.23 -7.34
CA PRO A 447 33.61 13.97 -6.72
C PRO A 447 33.52 13.17 -5.41
N ARG A 448 32.59 13.54 -4.52
CA ARG A 448 32.37 12.85 -3.24
C ARG A 448 32.07 11.36 -3.41
N VAL A 449 31.29 10.99 -4.42
CA VAL A 449 30.96 9.58 -4.71
C VAL A 449 32.20 8.83 -5.22
N ARG A 450 33.04 9.48 -6.02
CA ARG A 450 34.34 8.90 -6.44
C ARG A 450 35.30 8.72 -5.28
N GLU A 451 35.36 9.67 -4.34
CA GLU A 451 36.17 9.57 -3.12
C GLU A 451 35.72 8.42 -2.23
N ILE A 452 34.40 8.29 -2.00
CA ILE A 452 33.83 7.14 -1.28
C ILE A 452 34.26 5.84 -1.98
N ARG A 453 34.05 5.75 -3.30
CA ARG A 453 34.41 4.54 -4.07
C ARG A 453 35.89 4.18 -3.92
N ALA A 454 36.78 5.14 -4.07
CA ALA A 454 38.22 4.91 -3.92
C ALA A 454 38.60 4.45 -2.50
N GLY A 455 37.89 4.93 -1.47
CA GLY A 455 38.07 4.48 -0.08
C GLY A 455 37.57 3.05 0.19
N LEU A 456 36.75 2.49 -0.70
CA LEU A 456 36.24 1.11 -0.61
C LEU A 456 37.17 0.09 -1.29
N ASP A 457 38.28 0.51 -1.90
CA ASP A 457 39.25 -0.41 -2.48
C ASP A 457 39.86 -1.28 -1.35
N GLY A 458 39.61 -2.59 -1.40
CA GLY A 458 40.07 -3.54 -0.38
C GLY A 458 39.56 -4.96 -0.60
N ARG A 459 40.02 -5.90 0.23
CA ARG A 459 39.58 -7.31 0.22
C ARG A 459 38.54 -7.64 1.30
N GLY A 460 38.09 -6.64 2.05
CA GLY A 460 37.09 -6.79 3.12
C GLY A 460 35.66 -6.48 2.67
N PRO A 461 34.65 -6.87 3.46
CA PRO A 461 33.26 -6.55 3.19
C PRO A 461 32.97 -5.06 3.36
N VAL A 462 32.01 -4.56 2.58
CA VAL A 462 31.42 -3.23 2.76
C VAL A 462 30.04 -3.37 3.42
N VAL A 463 29.86 -2.79 4.61
CA VAL A 463 28.60 -2.86 5.36
C VAL A 463 27.89 -1.51 5.34
N TRP A 464 26.64 -1.51 4.88
CA TRP A 464 25.77 -0.32 4.89
C TRP A 464 24.97 -0.24 6.20
N LEU A 465 25.06 0.86 6.92
CA LEU A 465 24.36 1.09 8.18
C LEU A 465 23.41 2.29 8.04
N GLY A 466 22.11 2.02 8.03
CA GLY A 466 21.06 3.03 7.95
C GLY A 466 20.79 3.68 9.30
N ALA A 467 21.33 4.87 9.52
CA ALA A 467 21.06 5.69 10.69
C ALA A 467 19.70 6.39 10.59
N ARG A 468 19.09 6.63 11.75
CA ARG A 468 17.81 7.33 11.86
C ARG A 468 17.72 8.05 13.19
N ALA A 469 16.96 9.15 13.23
CA ALA A 469 16.74 9.93 14.43
C ALA A 469 15.27 10.32 14.55
N ASN A 470 14.76 10.37 15.78
CA ASN A 470 13.41 10.84 16.14
C ASN A 470 12.23 9.97 15.72
N ASP A 471 12.40 9.02 14.80
CA ASP A 471 11.40 8.01 14.48
C ASP A 471 12.06 6.70 14.03
N LYS A 472 11.47 5.56 14.39
CA LYS A 472 11.96 4.20 14.05
C LYS A 472 13.44 3.93 14.32
N ASP A 473 14.11 4.78 15.08
CA ASP A 473 15.47 4.60 15.56
C ASP A 473 15.45 3.53 16.65
N TRP A 474 16.61 2.91 16.88
CA TRP A 474 16.72 1.98 17.99
C TRP A 474 17.34 2.68 19.21
N THR A 475 16.91 2.33 20.42
CA THR A 475 17.51 2.85 21.66
C THR A 475 18.94 2.33 21.81
N GLY A 476 19.91 3.24 21.86
CA GLY A 476 21.34 2.89 21.82
C GLY A 476 21.89 2.69 20.40
N GLN A 477 21.33 3.38 19.39
CA GLN A 477 21.80 3.29 17.98
C GLN A 477 23.28 3.54 17.82
N PHE A 478 23.80 4.55 18.52
CA PHE A 478 25.21 4.89 18.50
C PHE A 478 26.10 3.71 18.94
N ASP A 479 25.87 3.21 20.16
CA ASP A 479 26.68 2.13 20.75
C ASP A 479 26.55 0.82 19.97
N GLY A 480 25.34 0.49 19.54
CA GLY A 480 25.10 -0.73 18.78
C GLY A 480 25.75 -0.70 17.38
N PHE A 481 25.81 0.45 16.71
CA PHE A 481 26.57 0.57 15.45
C PHE A 481 28.07 0.45 15.67
N LEU A 482 28.63 1.05 16.71
CA LEU A 482 30.06 0.86 17.04
C LEU A 482 30.38 -0.61 17.32
N ARG A 483 29.52 -1.30 18.07
CA ARG A 483 29.65 -2.74 18.33
C ARG A 483 29.59 -3.57 17.05
N ILE A 484 28.72 -3.23 16.11
CA ILE A 484 28.67 -3.85 14.79
C ILE A 484 30.00 -3.65 14.04
N MET A 485 30.51 -2.42 14.00
CA MET A 485 31.76 -2.13 13.32
C MET A 485 32.94 -2.91 13.92
N GLU A 486 33.03 -2.94 15.24
CA GLU A 486 34.07 -3.67 15.97
C GLU A 486 34.01 -5.17 15.68
N ALA A 487 32.82 -5.79 15.80
CA ALA A 487 32.65 -7.22 15.58
C ALA A 487 32.97 -7.63 14.13
N VAL A 488 32.53 -6.84 13.15
CA VAL A 488 32.83 -7.10 11.73
C VAL A 488 34.32 -6.95 11.47
N ARG A 489 34.99 -5.92 12.03
CA ARG A 489 36.44 -5.72 11.83
C ARG A 489 37.30 -6.74 12.57
N ALA A 490 36.84 -7.27 13.70
CA ALA A 490 37.52 -8.34 14.40
C ALA A 490 37.68 -9.59 13.51
N ARG A 491 36.71 -9.84 12.62
CA ARG A 491 36.76 -10.94 11.65
C ARG A 491 37.39 -10.54 10.31
N TRP A 492 37.05 -9.36 9.79
CA TRP A 492 37.58 -8.81 8.54
C TRP A 492 38.23 -7.45 8.79
N PRO A 493 39.53 -7.39 9.09
CA PRO A 493 40.22 -6.15 9.47
C PRO A 493 40.15 -5.02 8.42
N GLU A 494 39.96 -5.38 7.14
CA GLU A 494 39.80 -4.45 6.01
C GLU A 494 38.36 -4.01 5.75
N ALA A 495 37.38 -4.45 6.55
CA ALA A 495 35.98 -4.09 6.37
C ALA A 495 35.77 -2.57 6.37
N ARG A 496 34.81 -2.14 5.55
CA ARG A 496 34.41 -0.75 5.37
C ARG A 496 32.95 -0.55 5.74
N PHE A 497 32.60 0.66 6.14
CA PHE A 497 31.25 1.01 6.59
C PHE A 497 30.74 2.24 5.88
N LEU A 498 29.55 2.13 5.32
CA LEU A 498 28.80 3.22 4.70
C LEU A 498 27.68 3.64 5.65
N LEU A 499 27.75 4.86 6.19
CA LEU A 499 26.73 5.40 7.08
C LEU A 499 25.69 6.18 6.30
N ASP A 500 24.48 5.65 6.26
CA ASP A 500 23.36 6.21 5.53
C ASP A 500 22.40 6.98 6.42
N GLY A 501 21.77 8.00 5.85
CA GLY A 501 20.81 8.87 6.52
C GLY A 501 19.84 9.47 5.52
N PHE A 502 19.73 10.80 5.54
CA PHE A 502 18.87 11.52 4.59
C PHE A 502 19.55 11.62 3.22
N SER A 503 18.78 11.45 2.14
CA SER A 503 19.24 11.69 0.77
C SER A 503 18.37 12.75 0.11
N TYR A 504 18.99 13.68 -0.59
CA TYR A 504 18.28 14.74 -1.30
C TYR A 504 17.66 14.23 -2.60
N PRO A 505 16.53 14.79 -3.07
CA PRO A 505 16.02 14.53 -4.42
C PRO A 505 17.08 14.86 -5.49
N SER A 506 17.15 14.05 -6.54
CA SER A 506 18.10 14.29 -7.65
C SER A 506 17.59 15.31 -8.69
N GLY A 507 16.31 15.68 -8.65
CA GLY A 507 15.71 16.73 -9.48
C GLY A 507 15.17 17.90 -8.64
N THR A 508 13.97 18.39 -8.99
CA THR A 508 13.30 19.44 -8.20
C THR A 508 13.05 19.00 -6.76
N ASP A 509 13.69 19.66 -5.79
CA ASP A 509 13.44 19.47 -4.36
C ASP A 509 12.34 20.41 -3.85
N ARG A 510 11.31 19.83 -3.24
CA ARG A 510 10.19 20.57 -2.62
C ARG A 510 9.94 20.14 -1.18
N ILE A 511 10.78 19.26 -0.62
CA ILE A 511 10.45 18.58 0.63
C ILE A 511 11.56 18.66 1.67
N SER A 512 12.85 18.72 1.29
CA SER A 512 13.94 18.61 2.27
C SER A 512 13.91 19.70 3.34
N HIS A 513 13.46 20.92 3.00
CA HIS A 513 13.28 22.01 3.97
C HIS A 513 12.30 21.69 5.12
N ARG A 514 11.35 20.76 4.91
CA ARG A 514 10.43 20.30 5.96
C ARG A 514 11.10 19.31 6.93
N TRP A 515 12.25 18.77 6.54
CA TRP A 515 12.98 17.75 7.27
C TRP A 515 14.28 18.28 7.89
N THR A 516 14.54 19.59 7.90
CA THR A 516 15.80 20.17 8.39
C THR A 516 16.20 19.66 9.78
N GLY A 517 15.28 19.68 10.76
CA GLY A 517 15.59 19.17 12.10
C GLY A 517 15.87 17.66 12.16
N TYR A 518 15.26 16.87 11.28
CA TYR A 518 15.60 15.45 11.12
C TYR A 518 16.98 15.27 10.47
N ILE A 519 17.27 16.05 9.43
CA ILE A 519 18.55 16.03 8.69
C ILE A 519 19.71 16.37 9.63
N GLU A 520 19.57 17.43 10.43
CA GLU A 520 20.55 17.84 11.43
C GLU A 520 20.77 16.75 12.48
N ALA A 521 19.69 16.17 13.01
CA ALA A 521 19.79 15.11 14.02
C ALA A 521 20.48 13.84 13.50
N VAL A 522 20.14 13.38 12.29
CA VAL A 522 20.77 12.18 11.71
C VAL A 522 22.22 12.44 11.30
N ASN A 523 22.54 13.61 10.74
CA ASN A 523 23.92 13.97 10.41
C ASN A 523 24.78 14.10 11.66
N GLY A 524 24.26 14.70 12.73
CA GLY A 524 24.96 14.75 14.02
C GLY A 524 25.20 13.38 14.66
N LEU A 525 24.34 12.39 14.41
CA LEU A 525 24.61 10.99 14.79
C LEU A 525 25.74 10.39 13.92
N ILE A 526 25.68 10.59 12.60
CA ILE A 526 26.68 10.06 11.65
C ILE A 526 28.07 10.65 11.92
N ASP A 527 28.17 11.96 12.16
CA ASP A 527 29.45 12.61 12.45
C ASP A 527 30.11 12.04 13.71
N ARG A 528 29.31 11.79 14.76
CA ARG A 528 29.79 11.12 15.98
C ARG A 528 30.27 9.69 15.67
N LEU A 529 29.55 8.95 14.83
CA LEU A 529 29.93 7.58 14.45
C LEU A 529 31.21 7.55 13.61
N ILE A 530 31.43 8.53 12.74
CA ILE A 530 32.70 8.65 11.99
C ILE A 530 33.85 8.95 12.95
N ALA A 531 33.64 9.87 13.91
CA ALA A 531 34.67 10.27 14.86
C ALA A 531 35.06 9.14 15.83
N ALA A 532 34.08 8.35 16.30
CA ALA A 532 34.30 7.24 17.23
C ALA A 532 34.63 5.92 16.52
N GLY A 533 34.25 5.80 15.25
CA GLY A 533 34.40 4.60 14.45
C GLY A 533 35.85 4.36 14.02
N PRO A 534 36.12 3.21 13.40
CA PRO A 534 37.47 2.85 13.00
C PRO A 534 38.03 3.80 11.93
N ALA A 535 39.16 4.45 12.22
CA ALA A 535 39.75 5.49 11.36
C ALA A 535 39.95 5.01 9.91
N GLY A 536 39.51 5.84 8.95
CA GLY A 536 39.62 5.58 7.51
C GLY A 536 38.73 4.45 6.97
N ALA A 537 37.93 3.79 7.81
CA ALA A 537 37.06 2.69 7.40
C ALA A 537 35.58 3.08 7.32
N VAL A 538 35.21 4.28 7.76
CA VAL A 538 33.83 4.75 7.84
C VAL A 538 33.64 5.96 6.93
N ALA A 539 32.65 5.90 6.04
CA ALA A 539 32.28 7.01 5.17
C ALA A 539 30.79 7.32 5.28
N SER A 540 30.43 8.61 5.21
CA SER A 540 29.02 9.04 5.17
C SER A 540 28.50 9.06 3.74
N VAL A 541 27.38 8.38 3.51
CA VAL A 541 26.54 8.52 2.31
C VAL A 541 25.34 9.43 2.56
N SER A 542 25.16 9.92 3.80
CA SER A 542 24.14 10.91 4.12
C SER A 542 24.45 12.26 3.46
N GLY A 543 23.40 12.92 3.01
CA GLY A 543 23.46 14.18 2.27
C GLY A 543 23.88 14.04 0.80
N LEU A 544 24.08 12.83 0.29
CA LEU A 544 24.11 12.58 -1.15
C LEU A 544 22.71 12.77 -1.75
N THR A 545 22.63 12.96 -3.07
CA THR A 545 21.34 12.83 -3.77
C THR A 545 20.87 11.37 -3.75
N LEU A 546 19.59 11.13 -4.02
CA LEU A 546 19.02 9.79 -4.00
C LEU A 546 19.68 8.89 -5.04
N ASN A 547 19.89 9.39 -6.27
CA ASN A 547 20.60 8.67 -7.34
C ASN A 547 22.02 8.28 -6.91
N GLU A 548 22.76 9.21 -6.30
CA GLU A 548 24.10 8.94 -5.78
C GLU A 548 24.10 7.87 -4.66
N ALA A 549 23.14 7.95 -3.74
CA ALA A 549 22.99 6.98 -2.66
C ALA A 549 22.61 5.59 -3.19
N ILE A 550 21.74 5.50 -4.20
CA ILE A 550 21.37 4.23 -4.85
C ILE A 550 22.57 3.61 -5.56
N SER A 551 23.33 4.38 -6.34
CA SER A 551 24.55 3.88 -6.98
C SER A 551 25.59 3.43 -5.96
N THR A 552 25.75 4.18 -4.87
CA THR A 552 26.66 3.82 -3.78
C THR A 552 26.22 2.55 -3.04
N ALA A 553 24.92 2.30 -2.91
CA ALA A 553 24.36 1.11 -2.27
C ALA A 553 24.74 -0.18 -3.00
N GLN A 554 25.03 -0.12 -4.30
CA GLN A 554 25.49 -1.28 -5.08
C GLN A 554 26.87 -1.80 -4.65
N TRP A 555 27.63 -1.02 -3.88
CA TRP A 555 28.97 -1.41 -3.41
C TRP A 555 28.94 -2.10 -2.05
N ALA A 556 27.77 -2.17 -1.40
CA ALA A 556 27.62 -2.88 -0.14
C ALA A 556 27.53 -4.40 -0.35
N ASP A 557 28.05 -5.16 0.61
CA ASP A 557 27.96 -6.61 0.68
C ASP A 557 26.85 -7.09 1.62
N ALA A 558 26.53 -6.27 2.63
CA ALA A 558 25.41 -6.46 3.52
C ALA A 558 24.90 -5.12 4.07
N TYR A 559 23.69 -5.09 4.64
CA TYR A 559 23.18 -3.90 5.30
C TYR A 559 22.43 -4.15 6.61
N VAL A 560 22.40 -3.12 7.46
CA VAL A 560 21.52 -3.03 8.63
C VAL A 560 20.75 -1.72 8.56
N ALA A 561 19.42 -1.75 8.55
CA ALA A 561 18.61 -0.54 8.42
C ALA A 561 17.26 -0.62 9.15
N PRO A 562 16.68 0.50 9.60
CA PRO A 562 15.30 0.52 10.06
C PRO A 562 14.34 0.30 8.90
N LEU A 563 13.20 -0.31 9.17
CA LEU A 563 12.14 -0.44 8.16
C LEU A 563 11.66 0.94 7.66
N GLY A 564 12.00 1.27 6.41
CA GLY A 564 11.60 2.50 5.75
C GLY A 564 12.61 2.99 4.71
N THR A 565 12.67 4.31 4.53
CA THR A 565 13.39 4.99 3.44
C THR A 565 14.87 4.58 3.30
N THR A 566 15.63 4.44 4.39
CA THR A 566 17.04 4.00 4.35
C THR A 566 17.15 2.56 3.85
N GLN A 567 16.28 1.66 4.33
CA GLN A 567 16.18 0.29 3.83
C GLN A 567 15.75 0.23 2.36
N HIS A 568 14.77 1.03 1.94
CA HIS A 568 14.30 1.02 0.55
C HIS A 568 15.39 1.42 -0.45
N LYS A 569 16.31 2.33 -0.09
CA LYS A 569 17.42 2.76 -0.97
C LYS A 569 18.33 1.61 -1.39
N ILE A 570 18.65 0.73 -0.46
CA ILE A 570 19.50 -0.43 -0.73
C ILE A 570 18.67 -1.65 -1.12
N GLY A 571 17.70 -2.03 -0.30
CA GLY A 571 16.95 -3.26 -0.46
C GLY A 571 15.97 -3.30 -1.64
N TRP A 572 15.65 -2.16 -2.28
CA TRP A 572 14.80 -2.16 -3.48
C TRP A 572 15.57 -2.01 -4.79
N PHE A 573 16.82 -1.56 -4.74
CA PHE A 573 17.60 -1.24 -5.93
C PHE A 573 18.81 -2.15 -6.11
N THR A 574 19.12 -2.99 -5.12
CA THR A 574 20.24 -3.92 -5.14
C THR A 574 19.82 -5.31 -4.70
N GLU A 575 20.64 -6.32 -4.98
CA GLU A 575 20.45 -7.70 -4.50
C GLU A 575 21.08 -7.96 -3.12
N VAL A 576 21.52 -6.89 -2.44
CA VAL A 576 22.30 -7.00 -1.21
C VAL A 576 21.43 -7.59 -0.10
N GLU A 577 21.95 -8.61 0.59
CA GLU A 577 21.29 -9.17 1.77
C GLU A 577 21.37 -8.17 2.93
N GLY A 578 20.34 -8.15 3.79
CA GLY A 578 20.40 -7.27 4.94
C GLY A 578 19.53 -7.70 6.10
N VAL A 579 19.73 -6.97 7.18
CA VAL A 579 18.96 -7.06 8.42
C VAL A 579 18.16 -5.78 8.54
N ILE A 580 16.86 -5.94 8.74
CA ILE A 580 15.99 -4.81 9.03
C ILE A 580 15.47 -4.90 10.44
N TYR A 581 15.36 -3.76 11.09
CA TYR A 581 14.73 -3.70 12.40
C TYR A 581 13.44 -2.87 12.35
N ALA A 582 12.43 -3.33 13.09
CA ALA A 582 11.11 -2.73 13.13
C ALA A 582 10.44 -2.99 14.48
N SER A 583 9.37 -2.26 14.79
CA SER A 583 8.54 -2.54 15.97
C SER A 583 7.83 -3.89 15.83
N GLU A 584 7.67 -4.63 16.92
CA GLU A 584 6.87 -5.87 16.96
C GLU A 584 5.42 -5.69 16.48
N SER A 585 4.89 -4.47 16.55
CA SER A 585 3.59 -4.09 15.98
C SER A 585 3.52 -4.27 14.44
N TRP A 586 4.66 -4.45 13.78
CA TRP A 586 4.79 -4.68 12.35
C TRP A 586 4.96 -6.15 11.96
N SER A 587 4.84 -7.09 12.89
CA SER A 587 4.93 -8.53 12.62
C SER A 587 4.02 -8.99 11.46
N ASP A 588 2.78 -8.48 11.39
CA ASP A 588 1.83 -8.78 10.31
C ASP A 588 2.16 -8.09 8.97
N HIS A 589 3.11 -7.16 8.96
CA HIS A 589 3.45 -6.29 7.85
C HIS A 589 4.87 -6.51 7.31
N VAL A 590 5.59 -7.53 7.82
CA VAL A 590 6.93 -7.91 7.35
C VAL A 590 6.97 -8.18 5.84
N ASN A 591 5.85 -8.59 5.24
CA ASN A 591 5.76 -8.74 3.78
C ASN A 591 5.88 -7.42 2.99
N LEU A 592 5.70 -6.26 3.62
CA LEU A 592 5.87 -4.94 3.00
C LEU A 592 7.34 -4.49 2.91
N CYS A 593 8.28 -5.25 3.47
CA CYS A 593 9.71 -4.96 3.38
C CYS A 593 10.28 -5.28 1.99
N ARG A 594 9.48 -5.93 1.14
CA ARG A 594 9.81 -6.32 -0.23
C ARG A 594 9.58 -5.18 -1.21
N VAL A 595 10.25 -5.23 -2.35
CA VAL A 595 9.88 -4.40 -3.50
C VAL A 595 8.41 -4.66 -3.82
N PRO A 596 7.55 -3.63 -3.79
CA PRO A 596 6.13 -3.89 -3.93
C PRO A 596 5.76 -4.44 -5.31
N GLY A 597 4.96 -5.50 -5.29
CA GLY A 597 4.43 -6.14 -6.48
C GLY A 597 5.34 -7.20 -7.09
N GLU A 598 6.60 -7.34 -6.66
CA GLU A 598 7.46 -8.41 -7.12
C GLU A 598 6.79 -9.79 -6.91
N PRO A 599 6.72 -10.66 -7.93
CA PRO A 599 6.25 -12.02 -7.76
C PRO A 599 7.05 -12.72 -6.66
N LEU A 600 6.41 -13.64 -5.93
CA LEU A 600 7.11 -14.54 -5.01
C LEU A 600 8.16 -15.35 -5.80
N GLY A 601 9.39 -14.86 -5.89
CA GLY A 601 10.47 -15.47 -6.67
C GLY A 601 11.25 -14.54 -7.58
N GLY A 602 11.06 -13.21 -7.52
CA GLY A 602 11.93 -12.29 -8.23
C GLY A 602 13.36 -12.20 -7.66
N VAL A 603 14.18 -11.37 -8.29
CA VAL A 603 15.63 -11.30 -8.10
C VAL A 603 16.02 -10.71 -6.74
N TYR A 604 15.12 -9.96 -6.09
CA TYR A 604 15.45 -9.28 -4.84
C TYR A 604 15.40 -10.21 -3.62
N ARG A 605 16.43 -10.10 -2.78
CA ARG A 605 16.53 -10.88 -1.54
C ARG A 605 15.75 -10.21 -0.44
N ASN A 606 14.90 -10.99 0.23
CA ASN A 606 14.20 -10.51 1.40
C ASN A 606 15.19 -10.26 2.54
N PRO A 607 15.16 -9.08 3.18
CA PRO A 607 15.93 -8.89 4.39
C PRO A 607 15.40 -9.78 5.51
N GLU A 608 16.29 -10.20 6.38
CA GLU A 608 15.92 -10.81 7.65
C GLU A 608 15.42 -9.72 8.60
N VAL A 609 14.37 -10.00 9.37
CA VAL A 609 13.71 -8.99 10.22
C VAL A 609 13.95 -9.27 11.69
N VAL A 610 14.47 -8.28 12.39
CA VAL A 610 14.57 -8.26 13.85
C VAL A 610 13.48 -7.34 14.40
N LEU A 611 12.51 -7.94 15.09
CA LEU A 611 11.44 -7.19 15.73
C LEU A 611 11.90 -6.70 17.11
N GLY A 612 11.97 -5.39 17.25
CA GLY A 612 12.24 -4.72 18.52
C GLY A 612 10.97 -4.42 19.29
N ARG A 613 11.09 -4.39 20.61
CA ARG A 613 10.02 -3.89 21.49
C ARG A 613 9.91 -2.39 21.28
N PRO A 614 8.71 -1.78 21.31
CA PRO A 614 8.61 -0.33 21.33
C PRO A 614 9.42 0.19 22.53
N ALA A 615 10.48 0.96 22.26
CA ALA A 615 11.17 1.67 23.33
C ALA A 615 10.12 2.59 23.97
N GLY A 616 10.05 2.65 25.30
CA GLY A 616 9.13 3.55 26.01
C GLY A 616 9.42 5.01 25.63
N GLY A 617 8.87 5.46 24.52
CA GLY A 617 9.31 6.65 23.79
C GLY A 617 8.40 7.84 23.99
N ASN A 618 9.04 9.00 24.15
CA ASN A 618 8.53 10.34 24.38
C ASN A 618 7.16 10.63 23.73
N PRO A 619 6.07 10.81 24.51
CA PRO A 619 4.75 11.16 23.99
C PRO A 619 4.75 12.39 23.07
N ALA A 620 5.77 13.27 23.19
CA ALA A 620 5.91 14.48 22.38
C ALA A 620 6.24 14.21 20.89
N GLN A 621 6.67 13.01 20.50
CA GLN A 621 7.06 12.71 19.10
C GLN A 621 5.88 12.33 18.20
N LYS A 622 4.74 11.91 18.77
CA LYS A 622 3.52 11.72 18.01
C LYS A 622 2.68 12.97 18.12
N SER A 623 2.43 13.64 16.99
CA SER A 623 1.31 14.57 16.96
C SER A 623 0.05 13.83 17.43
N LEU A 624 -0.90 14.51 18.07
CA LEU A 624 -2.17 13.90 18.51
C LEU A 624 -2.90 13.16 17.38
N HIS A 625 -2.54 13.43 16.12
CA HIS A 625 -3.13 12.85 14.91
C HIS A 625 -2.25 11.79 14.24
N ASP A 626 -1.01 11.57 14.68
CA ASP A 626 -0.11 10.58 14.09
C ASP A 626 -0.16 9.25 14.85
N ASN A 627 -1.19 8.46 14.56
CA ASN A 627 -1.42 7.15 15.15
C ASN A 627 -0.55 6.03 14.51
N ARG A 628 0.36 6.38 13.60
CA ARG A 628 1.18 5.41 12.88
C ARG A 628 2.09 4.66 13.84
N GLN A 629 1.89 3.35 13.93
CA GLN A 629 2.67 2.49 14.82
C GLN A 629 4.09 2.26 14.31
N ASN A 630 4.33 2.37 12.99
CA ASN A 630 5.68 2.23 12.42
C ASN A 630 6.66 3.31 12.86
N LEU A 631 6.21 4.44 13.41
CA LEU A 631 7.12 5.56 13.73
C LEU A 631 7.81 5.40 15.09
N GLN A 632 7.42 4.41 15.88
CA GLN A 632 7.98 4.23 17.23
C GLN A 632 9.44 3.81 17.17
N SER A 633 10.26 4.44 18.01
CA SER A 633 11.59 3.94 18.34
C SER A 633 11.48 2.56 18.99
N VAL A 634 12.54 1.76 18.88
CA VAL A 634 12.54 0.36 19.31
C VAL A 634 13.74 -0.01 20.16
N GLU A 635 13.55 -0.90 21.11
CA GLU A 635 14.64 -1.65 21.75
C GLU A 635 14.86 -2.92 20.94
N VAL A 636 16.04 -3.07 20.35
CA VAL A 636 16.40 -4.23 19.53
C VAL A 636 17.50 -5.03 20.21
N ASP A 637 17.53 -6.33 19.94
CA ASP A 637 18.65 -7.19 20.33
C ASP A 637 19.78 -7.04 19.31
N VAL A 638 20.82 -6.30 19.67
CA VAL A 638 22.01 -6.08 18.81
C VAL A 638 22.76 -7.39 18.56
N GLU A 639 22.70 -8.37 19.48
CA GLU A 639 23.36 -9.66 19.29
C GLU A 639 22.67 -10.47 18.21
N GLU A 640 21.34 -10.40 18.15
CA GLU A 640 20.58 -11.05 17.09
C GLU A 640 20.87 -10.42 15.73
N ILE A 641 20.96 -9.08 15.66
CA ILE A 641 21.37 -8.38 14.44
C ILE A 641 22.77 -8.81 14.00
N LEU A 642 23.73 -8.84 14.93
CA LEU A 642 25.09 -9.29 14.67
C LEU A 642 25.13 -10.72 14.18
N ARG A 643 24.43 -11.64 14.84
CA ARG A 643 24.37 -13.05 14.46
C ARG A 643 23.91 -13.22 13.01
N ILE A 644 22.85 -12.51 12.63
CA ILE A 644 22.31 -12.55 11.27
C ILE A 644 23.27 -11.91 10.27
N LEU A 645 23.76 -10.70 10.57
CA LEU A 645 24.68 -9.96 9.70
C LEU A 645 25.95 -10.75 9.43
N MET A 646 26.57 -11.34 10.46
CA MET A 646 27.77 -12.15 10.31
C MET A 646 27.51 -13.40 9.46
N ALA A 647 26.34 -14.04 9.61
CA ALA A 647 25.96 -15.16 8.75
C ALA A 647 25.75 -14.75 7.28
N GLN A 648 25.22 -13.55 7.02
CA GLN A 648 25.10 -12.99 5.67
C GLN A 648 26.47 -12.71 5.06
N LEU A 649 27.37 -12.09 5.82
CA LEU A 649 28.75 -11.81 5.41
C LEU A 649 29.53 -13.10 5.13
N ASP A 650 29.38 -14.15 5.95
CA ASP A 650 30.01 -15.46 5.71
C ASP A 650 29.53 -16.09 4.40
N ARG A 651 28.22 -16.04 4.12
CA ARG A 651 27.66 -16.52 2.85
C ARG A 651 28.16 -15.69 1.67
N ARG A 652 28.44 -14.40 1.87
CA ARG A 652 28.95 -13.50 0.84
C ARG A 652 30.42 -13.77 0.57
N GLU A 653 31.23 -13.92 1.61
CA GLU A 653 32.63 -14.34 1.53
C GLU A 653 32.80 -15.64 0.75
N ALA A 654 31.97 -16.65 1.04
CA ALA A 654 31.98 -17.93 0.35
C ALA A 654 31.67 -17.82 -1.16
N ARG A 655 30.96 -16.77 -1.59
CA ARG A 655 30.67 -16.44 -2.99
C ARG A 655 31.72 -15.50 -3.61
N GLY A 656 32.69 -15.05 -2.81
CA GLY A 656 33.58 -13.95 -3.11
C GLY A 656 32.94 -12.59 -2.82
N TRP A 657 33.74 -11.70 -2.24
CA TRP A 657 33.44 -10.26 -2.22
C TRP A 657 33.33 -9.78 -3.66
N SER A 658 32.25 -9.10 -4.03
CA SER A 658 32.17 -8.59 -5.40
C SER A 658 33.23 -7.52 -5.60
N VAL A 659 34.25 -7.86 -6.37
CA VAL A 659 35.02 -6.84 -7.08
C VAL A 659 34.14 -6.37 -8.24
N THR A 660 33.19 -5.49 -7.94
CA THR A 660 32.81 -4.38 -8.82
C THR A 660 32.47 -4.70 -10.29
N THR A 661 31.84 -5.83 -10.63
CA THR A 661 31.69 -6.23 -12.06
C THR A 661 30.33 -6.70 -12.54
N ALA A 662 29.34 -6.96 -11.68
CA ALA A 662 27.97 -7.16 -12.16
C ALA A 662 27.21 -5.83 -12.13
N ARG A 663 27.51 -4.95 -13.09
CA ARG A 663 26.67 -3.78 -13.39
C ARG A 663 25.58 -4.21 -14.39
N TRP A 664 24.37 -3.71 -14.17
CA TRP A 664 23.18 -3.95 -15.00
C TRP A 664 23.31 -3.40 -16.42
#